data_AF-A0A9P8SCD7-F1
#
_entry.id   AF-A0A9P8SCD7-F1
#
_cell.length_a   1.000
_cell.length_b   1.000
_cell.length_c   1.000
_cell.angle_alpha   90.00
_cell.angle_beta   90.00
_cell.angle_gamma   90.00
#
_symmetry.space_group_name_H-M   'P 1'
#
loop_
_entity.id
_entity.type
_entity.pdbx_description
1 polymer ?
#
loop_
_entity_poly.entity_id
_entity_poly.type
_entity_poly.pdbx_seq_one_letter_code
_entity_poly.pdbx_strand_id
1 'polypeptide(L)'
;MTLHQYDYLFAVGTIFAFLDAWNIGANDVANSWASSVSSRSVSYVQAMIGASLMEFSGALGVGGRVADTIRTKVVDVGAFEERPALLMLGMVCAVIASSCYLTAATRFGMPVSTTHSILGGVLGMGIGALGNTGITWVGYNKDGSVDLKGGVVQVFLAWVIAPVLSGLFGAAIFLITKYGVLLRSNPALRGLFLVPIYFWITASLIVMLLIWKGGDYEVKLTDAQIPGVIVATGAAWGLLVCLFLVPWMYRVVIKEDWQLKWWHIFQGPLLLRRGEVPPPPENFTGVVRNFYEGHLTREELEARRARAAATTEDVEGQHEKTAAASDISAPEAAEQPVASTHKSLIGPKPDSAWYSGAGLWWWFKWVLLRGIDQDIVSSQSEKSVIAGDVEEIHARAHHYDNKAEFLYTFLQVMTAAAASFTHGANDVANAVGPYATIYQIWNSGVIPQKAQVDLWILAFGGAGIVIGLWTYGYHIMRNLGNRVTLMSPSRGFSMELGSVITIIVATRLKLPVSTTQCITGAIVGVGLCNGDWRSINWRMVAWIYLGWIITVPATGLISASGSVRMRGHPTAGLAHRAFAATLVAAAIANHHVSKRGTTQQLGGIETAKRCTARSPSRTKYVRRITTRPATQTPLTLLSSRTISLGKYGSFPSNLLMERPFHLTYEVQEKRPGENFSRLRIVPGAELNADILAETNENEQTDGDAAIVVGEGEQLALVDESGKVVARSNREIIDDSARQTLTADEIEVLKREGASAGKELIAKLMLSHTAIDQKTSYSLAKYKLLKERKFLRRFSVLPLDVVLLGQWLLENRDAWKVLELRPEMLGLLGCWADVHFGGEPAQGVREPHGGRWLAVDDTGGLLVAALAERMGLLHHEPGEETASQGPGEEEEEESRPAAEAAAGQNGANGGPEQQQEPPSSPQAQRTSKKRPRCRDFDDHFALTNTITLIHSNSQPNLSVLRYFDYDASDPNPTYPYHPLFTNLLPISWLQLVDPAQDVVCSEKPADVTPDELASWKPNRRGNYHRKRRRWARTNEVIENTRAGGFSGLAVASTMDPVSVLREALPLLAGGAPIAIYSPTIEPLEQLVDCFSIGRRAAWVSSLPAEAEGKTQAELDRWRGTREFPINPTLVLGAAVQSSRARRWQVLPGRTHPFMTGRGGAEGFLFTGWRAIPAQGRVSARGKFQKRKGEAA
;
A
#
# COMPACT_ATOMS: atom_id res chain seq x y z
N MET A 1 -7.16 -34.94 37.01
CA MET A 1 -8.10 -35.37 35.94
C MET A 1 -8.05 -34.33 34.85
N THR A 2 -8.04 -34.73 33.58
CA THR A 2 -8.05 -33.82 32.43
C THR A 2 -9.32 -32.97 32.43
N LEU A 3 -9.18 -31.66 32.27
CA LEU A 3 -10.29 -30.70 32.31
C LEU A 3 -10.94 -30.53 30.93
N HIS A 4 -11.59 -31.59 30.43
CA HIS A 4 -12.24 -31.59 29.11
C HIS A 4 -13.27 -30.46 28.88
N GLN A 5 -13.86 -29.95 29.97
CA GLN A 5 -14.75 -28.79 29.92
C GLN A 5 -14.09 -27.50 29.40
N TYR A 6 -12.76 -27.43 29.37
CA TYR A 6 -11.98 -26.27 28.90
C TYR A 6 -11.17 -26.56 27.63
N ASP A 7 -11.51 -27.59 26.85
CA ASP A 7 -10.81 -27.93 25.60
C ASP A 7 -10.75 -26.75 24.62
N TYR A 8 -11.77 -25.88 24.62
CA TYR A 8 -11.80 -24.67 23.80
C TYR A 8 -10.74 -23.64 24.23
N LEU A 9 -10.49 -23.47 25.53
CA LEU A 9 -9.44 -22.57 26.04
C LEU A 9 -8.07 -23.11 25.69
N PHE A 10 -7.88 -24.43 25.80
CA PHE A 10 -6.64 -25.08 25.38
C PHE A 10 -6.39 -24.86 23.89
N ALA A 11 -7.37 -25.15 23.01
CA ALA A 11 -7.23 -24.97 21.57
C ALA A 11 -6.90 -23.52 21.16
N VAL A 12 -7.59 -22.54 21.77
CA VAL A 12 -7.30 -21.12 21.54
C VAL A 12 -5.91 -20.76 22.06
N GLY A 13 -5.55 -21.22 23.26
CA GLY A 13 -4.24 -21.03 23.85
C GLY A 13 -3.12 -21.58 22.95
N THR A 14 -3.29 -22.77 22.37
CA THR A 14 -2.34 -23.36 21.42
C THR A 14 -2.17 -22.51 20.17
N ILE A 15 -3.27 -22.06 19.54
CA ILE A 15 -3.20 -21.26 18.30
C ILE A 15 -2.47 -19.93 18.56
N PHE A 16 -2.83 -19.23 19.63
CA PHE A 16 -2.22 -17.94 19.93
C PHE A 16 -0.81 -18.08 20.50
N ALA A 17 -0.46 -19.16 21.20
CA ALA A 17 0.91 -19.45 21.59
C ALA A 17 1.81 -19.71 20.37
N PHE A 18 1.29 -20.41 19.36
CA PHE A 18 1.99 -20.56 18.09
C PHE A 18 2.17 -19.21 17.39
N LEU A 19 1.12 -18.37 17.37
CA LEU A 19 1.18 -17.03 16.79
C LEU A 19 2.17 -16.13 17.55
N ASP A 20 2.24 -16.24 18.87
CA ASP A 20 3.19 -15.49 19.70
C ASP A 20 4.63 -15.95 19.39
N ALA A 21 4.88 -17.26 19.30
CA ALA A 21 6.17 -17.81 18.85
C ALA A 21 6.53 -17.36 17.42
N TRP A 22 5.56 -17.34 16.51
CA TRP A 22 5.71 -16.81 15.15
C TRP A 22 6.07 -15.32 15.16
N ASN A 23 5.43 -14.53 16.01
CA ASN A 23 5.75 -13.11 16.15
C ASN A 23 7.13 -12.87 16.78
N ILE A 24 7.57 -13.71 17.71
CA ILE A 24 8.94 -13.66 18.26
C ILE A 24 9.96 -13.86 17.14
N GLY A 25 9.73 -14.86 16.28
CA GLY A 25 10.50 -15.07 15.06
C GLY A 25 10.53 -13.87 14.12
N ALA A 26 9.37 -13.27 13.88
CA ALA A 26 9.23 -12.17 12.95
C ALA A 26 9.79 -10.83 13.50
N ASN A 27 9.69 -10.59 14.80
CA ASN A 27 10.12 -9.32 15.40
C ASN A 27 11.59 -9.33 15.85
N ASP A 28 11.99 -10.36 16.61
CA ASP A 28 13.23 -10.29 17.40
C ASP A 28 14.40 -11.05 16.73
N VAL A 29 14.15 -12.18 16.06
CA VAL A 29 15.23 -12.93 15.35
C VAL A 29 15.83 -12.11 14.22
N ALA A 30 15.01 -11.28 13.58
CA ALA A 30 15.45 -10.33 12.58
C ALA A 30 16.62 -9.45 13.07
N ASN A 31 16.67 -9.17 14.38
CA ASN A 31 17.64 -8.26 14.97
C ASN A 31 19.05 -8.87 15.07
N SER A 32 19.15 -10.19 15.22
CA SER A 32 20.44 -10.91 15.34
C SER A 32 21.21 -10.99 14.03
N TRP A 33 20.52 -10.91 12.90
CA TRP A 33 21.12 -11.07 11.56
C TRP A 33 21.03 -9.80 10.69
N ALA A 34 20.24 -8.79 11.07
CA ALA A 34 20.10 -7.54 10.32
C ALA A 34 21.44 -6.85 10.04
N SER A 35 22.32 -6.77 11.04
CA SER A 35 23.69 -6.23 10.92
C SER A 35 24.53 -6.99 9.90
N SER A 36 24.43 -8.31 9.84
CA SER A 36 25.22 -9.18 8.95
C SER A 36 24.74 -9.13 7.49
N VAL A 37 23.43 -8.91 7.29
CA VAL A 37 22.83 -8.69 5.96
C VAL A 37 23.11 -7.27 5.48
N SER A 38 22.95 -6.26 6.35
CA SER A 38 23.25 -4.86 6.02
C SER A 38 24.72 -4.59 5.75
N SER A 39 25.63 -5.28 6.45
CA SER A 39 27.08 -5.20 6.18
C SER A 39 27.51 -6.00 4.97
N ARG A 40 26.59 -6.70 4.28
CA ARG A 40 26.86 -7.61 3.15
C ARG A 40 27.84 -8.75 3.48
N SER A 41 27.93 -9.15 4.76
CA SER A 41 28.73 -10.31 5.18
C SER A 41 28.11 -11.62 4.74
N VAL A 42 26.79 -11.71 4.79
CA VAL A 42 26.00 -12.86 4.34
C VAL A 42 24.83 -12.42 3.47
N SER A 43 24.40 -13.30 2.56
CA SER A 43 23.14 -13.06 1.85
C SER A 43 21.94 -13.24 2.79
N TYR A 44 20.81 -12.62 2.43
CA TYR A 44 19.59 -12.75 3.23
C TYR A 44 19.17 -14.22 3.42
N VAL A 45 19.22 -15.03 2.36
CA VAL A 45 18.90 -16.47 2.42
C VAL A 45 19.86 -17.22 3.37
N GLN A 46 21.15 -16.91 3.32
CA GLN A 46 22.14 -17.52 4.22
C GLN A 46 21.85 -17.16 5.68
N ALA A 47 21.48 -15.90 5.95
CA ALA A 47 21.06 -15.46 7.28
C ALA A 47 19.81 -16.20 7.77
N MET A 48 18.80 -16.42 6.91
CA MET A 48 17.58 -17.17 7.27
C MET A 48 17.87 -18.62 7.64
N ILE A 49 18.73 -19.30 6.87
CA ILE A 49 19.13 -20.69 7.16
C ILE A 49 19.93 -20.74 8.47
N GLY A 50 20.90 -19.85 8.64
CA GLY A 50 21.72 -19.77 9.85
C GLY A 50 20.88 -19.51 11.11
N ALA A 51 19.99 -18.52 11.04
CA ALA A 51 19.04 -18.21 12.10
C ALA A 51 18.15 -19.41 12.44
N SER A 52 17.59 -20.09 11.43
CA SER A 52 16.69 -21.22 11.66
C SER A 52 17.35 -22.35 12.46
N LEU A 53 18.59 -22.66 12.13
CA LEU A 53 19.37 -23.68 12.84
C LEU A 53 19.69 -23.25 14.27
N MET A 54 20.14 -22.00 14.45
CA MET A 54 20.62 -21.51 15.74
C MET A 54 19.48 -21.20 16.72
N GLU A 55 18.39 -20.57 16.26
CA GLU A 55 17.20 -20.32 17.05
C GLU A 55 16.56 -21.62 17.54
N PHE A 56 16.36 -22.58 16.63
CA PHE A 56 15.75 -23.86 16.97
C PHE A 56 16.63 -24.67 17.93
N SER A 57 17.95 -24.68 17.71
CA SER A 57 18.91 -25.34 18.61
C SER A 57 18.96 -24.68 19.99
N GLY A 58 18.90 -23.34 20.05
CA GLY A 58 18.86 -22.59 21.31
C GLY A 58 17.57 -22.86 22.09
N ALA A 59 16.44 -22.84 21.39
CA ALA A 59 15.12 -23.11 21.95
C ALA A 59 15.03 -24.52 22.57
N LEU A 60 15.46 -25.55 21.84
CA LEU A 60 15.47 -26.93 22.33
C LEU A 60 16.51 -27.19 23.41
N GLY A 61 17.74 -26.68 23.22
CA GLY A 61 18.86 -27.01 24.08
C GLY A 61 18.81 -26.35 25.45
N VAL A 62 18.23 -25.14 25.55
CA VAL A 62 18.34 -24.31 26.75
C VAL A 62 17.07 -23.51 27.11
N GLY A 63 15.99 -23.64 26.32
CA GLY A 63 14.76 -22.86 26.50
C GLY A 63 13.90 -23.23 27.72
N GLY A 64 13.90 -24.50 28.14
CA GLY A 64 12.96 -25.03 29.14
C GLY A 64 13.02 -24.37 30.52
N ARG A 65 14.18 -23.84 30.94
CA ARG A 65 14.35 -23.27 32.29
C ARG A 65 14.03 -21.78 32.41
N VAL A 66 13.89 -21.06 31.28
CA VAL A 66 13.52 -19.63 31.31
C VAL A 66 12.02 -19.43 31.47
N ALA A 67 11.22 -20.41 31.03
CA ALA A 67 9.76 -20.42 31.15
C ALA A 67 9.26 -20.16 32.58
N ASP A 68 9.96 -20.71 33.58
CA ASP A 68 9.63 -20.53 35.00
C ASP A 68 9.68 -19.06 35.45
N THR A 69 10.60 -18.27 34.90
CA THR A 69 10.87 -16.90 35.37
C THR A 69 9.74 -15.93 35.02
N ILE A 70 9.07 -16.15 33.88
CA ILE A 70 7.97 -15.30 33.39
C ILE A 70 6.71 -15.50 34.23
N ARG A 71 6.48 -16.73 34.70
CA ARG A 71 5.28 -17.10 35.46
C ARG A 71 5.29 -16.59 36.89
N THR A 72 6.43 -16.69 37.59
CA THR A 72 6.46 -16.53 39.06
C THR A 72 6.86 -15.14 39.54
N LYS A 73 7.38 -14.27 38.68
CA LYS A 73 7.94 -12.96 39.11
C LYS A 73 6.97 -11.79 39.05
N VAL A 74 5.87 -11.90 38.30
CA VAL A 74 4.91 -10.80 38.07
C VAL A 74 3.63 -10.99 38.87
N VAL A 75 3.14 -12.23 38.95
CA VAL A 75 1.86 -12.58 39.55
C VAL A 75 2.09 -13.71 40.57
N ASP A 76 1.50 -13.57 41.76
CA ASP A 76 1.55 -14.63 42.76
C ASP A 76 0.67 -15.80 42.32
N VAL A 77 1.30 -16.90 41.93
CA VAL A 77 0.63 -18.11 41.45
C VAL A 77 -0.14 -18.80 42.58
N GLY A 78 0.28 -18.62 43.84
CA GLY A 78 -0.37 -19.17 45.02
C GLY A 78 -1.80 -18.66 45.19
N ALA A 79 -2.06 -17.41 44.77
CA ALA A 79 -3.39 -16.81 44.79
C ALA A 79 -4.40 -17.49 43.85
N PHE A 80 -3.95 -18.40 42.97
CA PHE A 80 -4.80 -19.14 42.04
C PHE A 80 -4.97 -20.62 42.41
N GLU A 81 -4.39 -21.11 43.51
CA GLU A 81 -4.47 -22.53 43.91
C GLU A 81 -5.93 -23.00 44.08
N GLU A 82 -6.79 -22.15 44.63
CA GLU A 82 -8.22 -22.45 44.77
C GLU A 82 -8.98 -22.41 43.42
N ARG A 83 -8.42 -21.76 42.40
CA ARG A 83 -9.06 -21.55 41.08
C ARG A 83 -8.07 -21.71 39.90
N PRO A 84 -7.54 -22.91 39.63
CA PRO A 84 -6.56 -23.14 38.56
C PRO A 84 -7.06 -22.74 37.17
N ALA A 85 -8.36 -22.92 36.91
CA ALA A 85 -8.98 -22.54 35.64
C ALA A 85 -8.91 -21.02 35.36
N LEU A 86 -8.90 -20.18 36.41
CA LEU A 86 -8.78 -18.73 36.26
C LEU A 86 -7.36 -18.34 35.82
N LEU A 87 -6.33 -19.02 36.33
CA LEU A 87 -4.96 -18.82 35.88
C LEU A 87 -4.78 -19.25 34.43
N MET A 88 -5.35 -20.40 34.04
CA MET A 88 -5.34 -20.86 32.65
C MET A 88 -6.00 -19.84 31.71
N LEU A 89 -7.17 -19.32 32.08
CA LEU A 89 -7.85 -18.27 31.33
C LEU A 89 -7.01 -17.00 31.21
N GLY A 90 -6.40 -16.56 32.31
CA GLY A 90 -5.54 -15.38 32.34
C GLY A 90 -4.31 -15.53 31.45
N MET A 91 -3.68 -16.72 31.44
CA MET A 91 -2.55 -17.01 30.55
C MET A 91 -2.97 -17.03 29.07
N VAL A 92 -4.16 -17.54 28.74
CA VAL A 92 -4.72 -17.44 27.38
C VAL A 92 -4.89 -15.97 26.99
N CYS A 93 -5.45 -15.13 27.88
CA CYS A 93 -5.59 -13.68 27.63
C CYS A 93 -4.23 -12.98 27.45
N ALA A 94 -3.22 -13.32 28.24
CA ALA A 94 -1.88 -12.76 28.13
C ALA A 94 -1.23 -13.08 26.77
N VAL A 95 -1.33 -14.33 26.32
CA VAL A 95 -0.78 -14.77 25.03
C VAL A 95 -1.53 -14.15 23.85
N ILE A 96 -2.86 -14.04 23.92
CA ILE A 96 -3.66 -13.33 22.90
C ILE A 96 -3.23 -11.86 22.81
N ALA A 97 -3.11 -11.19 23.95
CA ALA A 97 -2.71 -9.78 24.00
C ALA A 97 -1.32 -9.58 23.40
N SER A 98 -0.35 -10.41 23.80
CA SER A 98 1.02 -10.34 23.30
C SER A 98 1.07 -10.57 21.79
N SER A 99 0.51 -11.68 21.31
CA SER A 99 0.55 -12.04 19.90
C SER A 99 -0.16 -11.04 18.99
N CYS A 100 -1.31 -10.50 19.39
CA CYS A 100 -2.03 -9.51 18.58
C CYS A 100 -1.25 -8.19 18.49
N TYR A 101 -0.67 -7.74 19.60
CA TYR A 101 0.14 -6.52 19.63
C TYR A 101 1.42 -6.68 18.80
N LEU A 102 2.14 -7.79 18.97
CA LEU A 102 3.37 -8.05 18.22
C LEU A 102 3.13 -8.18 16.71
N THR A 103 2.03 -8.80 16.27
CA THR A 103 1.69 -8.85 14.85
C THR A 103 1.48 -7.44 14.28
N ALA A 104 0.80 -6.56 15.03
CA ALA A 104 0.61 -5.17 14.63
C ALA A 104 1.93 -4.40 14.61
N ALA A 105 2.75 -4.52 15.65
CA ALA A 105 4.05 -3.84 15.76
C ALA A 105 5.02 -4.24 14.63
N THR A 106 5.11 -5.54 14.33
CA THR A 106 5.94 -6.07 13.24
C THR A 106 5.46 -5.58 11.88
N ARG A 107 4.14 -5.43 11.66
CA ARG A 107 3.59 -4.84 10.43
C ARG A 107 4.04 -3.41 10.20
N PHE A 108 4.11 -2.62 11.26
CA PHE A 108 4.66 -1.26 11.22
C PHE A 108 6.18 -1.23 11.12
N GLY A 109 6.83 -2.38 11.21
CA GLY A 109 8.28 -2.52 11.26
C GLY A 109 8.89 -1.80 12.47
N MET A 110 8.15 -1.79 13.59
CA MET A 110 8.62 -1.28 14.88
C MET A 110 9.26 -2.45 15.65
N PRO A 111 10.58 -2.41 15.92
CA PRO A 111 11.23 -3.42 16.73
C PRO A 111 10.83 -3.22 18.20
N VAL A 112 10.10 -4.17 18.73
CA VAL A 112 9.55 -4.14 20.09
C VAL A 112 10.15 -5.26 20.92
N SER A 113 9.87 -5.29 22.22
CA SER A 113 10.35 -6.36 23.09
C SER A 113 9.24 -7.38 23.32
N THR A 114 9.46 -8.62 22.85
CA THR A 114 8.51 -9.72 23.08
C THR A 114 8.39 -10.08 24.56
N THR A 115 9.50 -10.03 25.31
CA THR A 115 9.51 -10.22 26.76
C THR A 115 8.62 -9.19 27.47
N HIS A 116 8.66 -7.92 27.05
CA HIS A 116 7.79 -6.89 27.63
C HIS A 116 6.33 -7.03 27.22
N SER A 117 6.09 -7.53 26.00
CA SER A 117 4.75 -7.81 25.50
C SER A 117 4.04 -8.87 26.34
N ILE A 118 4.70 -10.00 26.61
CA ILE A 118 4.10 -11.04 27.45
C ILE A 118 4.03 -10.64 28.92
N LEU A 119 5.06 -9.95 29.46
CA LEU A 119 5.03 -9.44 30.84
C LEU A 119 3.89 -8.43 31.03
N GLY A 120 3.65 -7.54 30.06
CA GLY A 120 2.50 -6.63 30.06
C GLY A 120 1.18 -7.39 30.02
N GLY A 121 1.07 -8.43 29.19
CA GLY A 121 -0.09 -9.33 29.16
C GLY A 121 -0.35 -10.04 30.49
N VAL A 122 0.69 -10.57 31.14
CA VAL A 122 0.61 -11.22 32.47
C VAL A 122 0.28 -10.20 33.57
N LEU A 123 0.83 -8.99 33.51
CA LEU A 123 0.47 -7.90 34.41
C LEU A 123 -1.02 -7.53 34.26
N GLY A 124 -1.49 -7.37 33.03
CA GLY A 124 -2.88 -7.04 32.72
C GLY A 124 -3.88 -8.10 33.19
N MET A 125 -3.59 -9.39 32.99
CA MET A 125 -4.44 -10.46 33.52
C MET A 125 -4.39 -10.52 35.05
N GLY A 126 -3.23 -10.23 35.67
CA GLY A 126 -3.08 -10.12 37.12
C GLY A 126 -3.98 -9.03 37.71
N ILE A 127 -3.94 -7.82 37.12
CA ILE A 127 -4.81 -6.70 37.52
C ILE A 127 -6.29 -7.09 37.33
N GLY A 128 -6.65 -7.68 36.18
CA GLY A 128 -8.03 -8.06 35.88
C GLY A 128 -8.58 -9.19 36.75
N ALA A 129 -7.73 -10.16 37.14
CA ALA A 129 -8.14 -11.33 37.89
C ALA A 129 -8.09 -11.12 39.42
N LEU A 130 -7.05 -10.47 39.94
CA LEU A 130 -6.82 -10.33 41.39
C LEU A 130 -6.95 -8.88 41.91
N GLY A 131 -6.97 -7.88 41.02
CA GLY A 131 -6.88 -6.47 41.42
C GLY A 131 -5.44 -6.05 41.77
N ASN A 132 -5.25 -4.80 42.19
CA ASN A 132 -3.92 -4.23 42.44
C ASN A 132 -3.13 -4.94 43.55
N THR A 133 -3.82 -5.63 44.47
CA THR A 133 -3.23 -6.34 45.62
C THR A 133 -2.57 -7.67 45.25
N GLY A 134 -2.91 -8.26 44.09
CA GLY A 134 -2.34 -9.53 43.63
C GLY A 134 -1.03 -9.40 42.85
N ILE A 135 -0.45 -8.19 42.78
CA ILE A 135 0.72 -7.87 41.95
C ILE A 135 1.86 -7.41 42.84
N THR A 136 3.02 -8.02 42.64
CA THR A 136 4.25 -7.59 43.31
C THR A 136 4.86 -6.43 42.53
N TRP A 137 4.52 -5.19 42.89
CA TRP A 137 5.09 -4.00 42.25
C TRP A 137 6.59 -3.82 42.57
N VAL A 138 6.95 -3.99 43.83
CA VAL A 138 8.33 -3.89 44.34
C VAL A 138 8.62 -5.11 45.20
N GLY A 139 9.72 -5.81 44.94
CA GLY A 139 10.22 -6.88 45.80
C GLY A 139 10.85 -6.33 47.07
N TYR A 140 10.68 -7.03 48.19
CA TYR A 140 11.36 -6.72 49.45
C TYR A 140 12.12 -7.95 49.93
N ASN A 141 13.37 -7.76 50.35
CA ASN A 141 14.13 -8.79 51.04
C ASN A 141 13.56 -9.02 52.44
N LYS A 142 13.93 -10.15 53.06
CA LYS A 142 13.53 -10.49 54.45
C LYS A 142 13.93 -9.43 55.47
N ASP A 143 14.92 -8.60 55.14
CA ASP A 143 15.46 -7.54 56.00
C ASP A 143 14.77 -6.17 55.77
N GLY A 144 13.73 -6.11 54.92
CA GLY A 144 12.99 -4.88 54.61
C GLY A 144 13.64 -3.98 53.53
N SER A 145 14.82 -4.33 53.03
CA SER A 145 15.46 -3.63 51.90
C SER A 145 14.77 -3.94 50.57
N VAL A 146 14.74 -2.96 49.66
CA VAL A 146 14.16 -3.13 48.32
C VAL A 146 14.97 -4.16 47.53
N ASP A 147 14.32 -5.26 47.13
CA ASP A 147 14.89 -6.24 46.22
C ASP A 147 14.64 -5.81 44.78
N LEU A 148 15.68 -5.23 44.17
CA LEU A 148 15.70 -4.83 42.75
C LEU A 148 15.52 -6.01 41.79
N LYS A 149 15.61 -7.27 42.27
CA LYS A 149 15.42 -8.48 41.47
C LYS A 149 13.97 -9.00 41.48
N GLY A 150 13.10 -8.41 42.30
CA GLY A 150 11.72 -8.84 42.53
C GLY A 150 10.69 -7.80 42.11
N GLY A 151 9.60 -8.27 41.48
CA GLY A 151 8.45 -7.44 41.12
C GLY A 151 8.54 -6.71 39.78
N VAL A 152 7.53 -5.89 39.49
CA VAL A 152 7.38 -5.16 38.21
C VAL A 152 8.48 -4.11 38.01
N VAL A 153 9.04 -3.56 39.09
CA VAL A 153 10.09 -2.51 39.02
C VAL A 153 11.31 -2.93 38.20
N GLN A 154 11.66 -4.23 38.20
CA GLN A 154 12.80 -4.76 37.44
C GLN A 154 12.62 -4.58 35.92
N VAL A 155 11.37 -4.59 35.43
CA VAL A 155 11.04 -4.42 34.01
C VAL A 155 11.37 -2.99 33.55
N PHE A 156 11.00 -2.00 34.37
CA PHE A 156 11.30 -0.60 34.07
C PHE A 156 12.80 -0.29 34.19
N LEU A 157 13.49 -0.88 35.18
CA LEU A 157 14.95 -0.73 35.30
C LEU A 157 15.70 -1.34 34.12
N ALA A 158 15.19 -2.44 33.54
CA ALA A 158 15.79 -3.06 32.36
C ALA A 158 15.79 -2.13 31.13
N TRP A 159 14.83 -1.20 31.01
CA TRP A 159 14.78 -0.24 29.89
C TRP A 159 15.98 0.69 29.81
N VAL A 160 16.66 0.91 30.94
CA VAL A 160 17.85 1.74 31.01
C VAL A 160 19.10 0.88 31.11
N ILE A 161 19.10 -0.09 32.03
CA ILE A 161 20.31 -0.86 32.34
C ILE A 161 20.76 -1.70 31.15
N ALA A 162 19.83 -2.38 30.45
CA ALA A 162 20.22 -3.31 29.40
C ALA A 162 20.78 -2.61 28.14
N PRO A 163 20.14 -1.55 27.57
CA PRO A 163 20.73 -0.82 26.45
C PRO A 163 22.05 -0.14 26.81
N VAL A 164 22.16 0.47 27.99
CA VAL A 164 23.38 1.18 28.41
C VAL A 164 24.53 0.20 28.58
N LEU A 165 24.31 -0.90 29.30
CA LEU A 165 25.34 -1.92 29.51
C LEU A 165 25.80 -2.54 28.19
N SER A 166 24.86 -2.84 27.29
CA SER A 166 25.18 -3.36 25.96
C SER A 166 25.89 -2.35 25.08
N GLY A 167 25.51 -1.07 25.14
CA GLY A 167 26.20 0.02 24.47
C GLY A 167 27.65 0.16 24.95
N LEU A 168 27.90 0.04 26.26
CA LEU A 168 29.24 0.09 26.84
C LEU A 168 30.10 -1.09 26.40
N PHE A 169 29.57 -2.32 26.44
CA PHE A 169 30.31 -3.49 25.97
C PHE A 169 30.58 -3.43 24.46
N GLY A 170 29.57 -3.09 23.65
CA GLY A 170 29.73 -2.94 22.21
C GLY A 170 30.75 -1.86 21.84
N ALA A 171 30.69 -0.70 22.50
CA ALA A 171 31.66 0.38 22.34
C ALA A 171 33.07 -0.08 22.75
N ALA A 172 33.24 -0.76 23.89
CA ALA A 172 34.53 -1.25 24.34
C ALA A 172 35.16 -2.23 23.33
N ILE A 173 34.39 -3.20 22.83
CA ILE A 173 34.83 -4.17 21.83
C ILE A 173 35.21 -3.47 20.52
N PHE A 174 34.39 -2.52 20.09
CA PHE A 174 34.67 -1.77 18.88
C PHE A 174 35.91 -0.87 19.02
N LEU A 175 36.12 -0.22 20.17
CA LEU A 175 37.31 0.61 20.41
C LEU A 175 38.59 -0.24 20.45
N ILE A 176 38.54 -1.42 21.08
CA ILE A 176 39.64 -2.40 21.06
C ILE A 176 39.95 -2.79 19.61
N THR A 177 38.92 -3.08 18.81
CA THR A 177 39.05 -3.43 17.39
C THR A 177 39.58 -2.26 16.55
N LYS A 178 39.07 -1.05 16.79
CA LYS A 178 39.41 0.18 16.07
C LYS A 178 40.88 0.55 16.25
N TYR A 179 41.35 0.64 17.50
CA TYR A 179 42.74 1.02 17.79
C TYR A 179 43.74 -0.15 17.77
N GLY A 180 43.25 -1.37 17.98
CA GLY A 180 44.06 -2.59 17.92
C GLY A 180 44.30 -3.11 16.50
N VAL A 181 43.33 -2.91 15.59
CA VAL A 181 43.37 -3.45 14.21
C VAL A 181 43.17 -2.36 13.18
N LEU A 182 42.00 -1.73 13.14
CA LEU A 182 41.55 -0.96 11.98
C LEU A 182 42.40 0.29 11.67
N LEU A 183 42.97 0.93 12.70
CA LEU A 183 43.82 2.12 12.58
C LEU A 183 45.33 1.80 12.62
N ARG A 184 45.73 0.53 12.70
CA ARG A 184 47.16 0.14 12.76
C ARG A 184 47.77 0.04 11.37
N SER A 185 49.11 0.12 11.32
CA SER A 185 49.87 -0.19 10.12
C SER A 185 49.65 -1.66 9.73
N ASN A 186 49.19 -1.88 8.49
CA ASN A 186 48.74 -3.18 7.95
C ASN A 186 47.60 -3.83 8.77
N PRO A 187 46.36 -3.32 8.65
CA PRO A 187 45.23 -3.77 9.46
C PRO A 187 44.82 -5.22 9.17
N ALA A 188 45.00 -5.71 7.93
CA ALA A 188 44.67 -7.09 7.58
C ALA A 188 45.52 -8.13 8.35
N LEU A 189 46.84 -7.91 8.47
CA LEU A 189 47.70 -8.81 9.25
C LEU A 189 47.38 -8.78 10.75
N ARG A 190 47.09 -7.60 11.32
CA ARG A 190 46.71 -7.46 12.73
C ARG A 190 45.36 -8.12 13.01
N GLY A 191 44.40 -7.98 12.09
CA GLY A 191 43.10 -8.64 12.16
C GLY A 191 43.25 -10.16 12.17
N LEU A 192 44.08 -10.70 11.29
CA LEU A 192 44.32 -12.14 11.18
C LEU A 192 44.83 -12.76 12.50
N PHE A 193 45.68 -12.05 13.24
CA PHE A 193 46.18 -12.51 14.55
C PHE A 193 45.08 -12.54 15.63
N LEU A 194 44.12 -11.61 15.58
CA LEU A 194 43.03 -11.51 16.54
C LEU A 194 41.86 -12.45 16.27
N VAL A 195 41.73 -12.97 15.03
CA VAL A 195 40.65 -13.89 14.66
C VAL A 195 40.53 -15.09 15.62
N PRO A 196 41.58 -15.91 15.87
CA PRO A 196 41.49 -17.05 16.81
C PRO A 196 41.08 -16.66 18.23
N ILE A 197 41.51 -15.47 18.69
CA ILE A 197 41.21 -14.97 20.04
C ILE A 197 39.71 -14.66 20.16
N TYR A 198 39.12 -14.01 19.15
CA TYR A 198 37.68 -13.73 19.17
C TYR A 198 36.83 -14.98 18.98
N PHE A 199 37.28 -15.96 18.19
CA PHE A 199 36.65 -17.29 18.12
C PHE A 199 36.69 -18.01 19.46
N TRP A 200 37.81 -17.94 20.18
CA TRP A 200 37.93 -18.48 21.53
C TRP A 200 36.95 -17.80 22.51
N ILE A 201 36.93 -16.46 22.56
CA ILE A 201 36.03 -15.72 23.46
C ILE A 201 34.57 -16.07 23.17
N THR A 202 34.16 -16.06 21.91
CA THR A 202 32.77 -16.31 21.53
C THR A 202 32.34 -17.75 21.84
N ALA A 203 33.19 -18.74 21.55
CA ALA A 203 32.91 -20.13 21.93
C ALA A 203 32.82 -20.31 23.45
N SER A 204 33.68 -19.63 24.21
CA SER A 204 33.63 -19.63 25.68
C SER A 204 32.30 -19.06 26.19
N LEU A 205 31.79 -17.98 25.58
CA LEU A 205 30.51 -17.39 25.95
C LEU A 205 29.32 -18.34 25.69
N ILE A 206 29.32 -19.07 24.57
CA ILE A 206 28.27 -20.06 24.28
C ILE A 206 28.34 -21.22 25.29
N VAL A 207 29.53 -21.76 25.55
CA VAL A 207 29.71 -22.84 26.55
C VAL A 207 29.31 -22.36 27.95
N MET A 208 29.62 -21.11 28.29
CA MET A 208 29.21 -20.47 29.53
C MET A 208 27.68 -20.38 29.64
N LEU A 209 26.98 -20.00 28.56
CA LEU A 209 25.52 -20.03 28.51
C LEU A 209 24.98 -21.45 28.70
N LEU A 210 25.53 -22.44 27.98
CA LEU A 210 25.11 -23.84 28.07
C LEU A 210 25.26 -24.40 29.49
N ILE A 211 26.38 -24.12 30.17
CA ILE A 211 26.62 -24.64 31.53
C ILE A 211 25.80 -23.88 32.57
N TRP A 212 25.80 -22.53 32.56
CA TRP A 212 25.13 -21.75 33.60
C TRP A 212 23.62 -21.79 33.52
N LYS A 213 23.09 -21.83 32.30
CA LYS A 213 21.65 -21.93 32.07
C LYS A 213 21.21 -23.40 32.13
N GLY A 214 22.09 -24.29 31.67
CA GLY A 214 22.05 -25.75 31.80
C GLY A 214 21.04 -26.41 30.87
N GLY A 215 21.55 -27.20 29.93
CA GLY A 215 20.77 -28.24 29.24
C GLY A 215 20.66 -29.51 30.09
N ASP A 216 19.96 -30.52 29.56
CA ASP A 216 19.75 -31.84 30.18
C ASP A 216 21.00 -32.73 30.13
N TYR A 217 22.17 -32.18 30.43
CA TYR A 217 23.40 -32.97 30.55
C TYR A 217 23.60 -33.37 32.01
N GLU A 218 23.70 -34.68 32.27
CA GLU A 218 23.96 -35.28 33.60
C GLU A 218 25.41 -35.08 34.10
N VAL A 219 26.08 -34.00 33.71
CA VAL A 219 27.47 -33.74 34.12
C VAL A 219 27.49 -32.85 35.37
N LYS A 220 27.65 -33.46 36.54
CA LYS A 220 27.84 -32.74 37.82
C LYS A 220 29.25 -32.15 37.90
N LEU A 221 29.45 -30.97 37.33
CA LEU A 221 30.69 -30.19 37.50
C LEU A 221 30.69 -29.47 38.85
N THR A 222 31.85 -29.39 39.52
CA THR A 222 32.02 -28.52 40.70
C THR A 222 32.18 -27.06 40.29
N ASP A 223 31.77 -26.10 41.14
CA ASP A 223 31.86 -24.65 40.87
C ASP A 223 33.28 -24.20 40.46
N ALA A 224 34.32 -24.87 40.97
CA ALA A 224 35.72 -24.62 40.60
C ALA A 224 36.11 -25.17 39.22
N GLN A 225 35.47 -26.24 38.74
CA GLN A 225 35.74 -26.85 37.44
C GLN A 225 35.05 -26.11 36.28
N ILE A 226 33.95 -25.41 36.56
CA ILE A 226 33.13 -24.73 35.54
C ILE A 226 33.94 -23.70 34.71
N PRO A 227 34.68 -22.74 35.30
CA PRO A 227 35.48 -21.79 34.53
C PRO A 227 36.56 -22.49 33.69
N GLY A 228 37.17 -23.55 34.24
CA GLY A 228 38.19 -24.34 33.54
C GLY A 228 37.66 -24.99 32.27
N VAL A 229 36.49 -25.62 32.33
CA VAL A 229 35.84 -26.25 31.15
C VAL A 229 35.44 -25.21 30.11
N ILE A 230 34.90 -24.06 30.53
CA ILE A 230 34.52 -22.96 29.63
C ILE A 230 35.74 -22.47 28.84
N VAL A 231 36.82 -22.13 29.55
CA VAL A 231 38.02 -21.57 28.95
C VAL A 231 38.74 -22.61 28.09
N ALA A 232 38.84 -23.87 28.55
CA ALA A 232 39.50 -24.95 27.82
C ALA A 232 38.77 -25.31 26.51
N THR A 233 37.43 -25.40 26.54
CA THR A 233 36.63 -25.71 25.35
C THR A 233 36.75 -24.60 24.32
N GLY A 234 36.65 -23.34 24.75
CA GLY A 234 36.86 -22.21 23.86
C GLY A 234 38.29 -22.15 23.31
N ALA A 235 39.31 -22.47 24.13
CA ALA A 235 40.70 -22.45 23.69
C ALA A 235 40.97 -23.54 22.66
N ALA A 236 40.37 -24.73 22.82
CA ALA A 236 40.40 -25.80 21.83
C ALA A 236 39.78 -25.34 20.50
N TRP A 237 38.65 -24.63 20.55
CA TRP A 237 38.03 -24.05 19.34
C TRP A 237 38.92 -22.99 18.69
N GLY A 238 39.51 -22.08 19.47
CA GLY A 238 40.47 -21.09 18.99
C GLY A 238 41.70 -21.74 18.35
N LEU A 239 42.20 -22.85 18.91
CA LEU A 239 43.31 -23.62 18.35
C LEU A 239 42.93 -24.24 17.00
N LEU A 240 41.74 -24.83 16.86
CA LEU A 240 41.26 -25.37 15.58
C LEU A 240 41.16 -24.27 14.52
N VAL A 241 40.65 -23.10 14.88
CA VAL A 241 40.60 -21.92 13.99
C VAL A 241 42.01 -21.47 13.59
N CYS A 242 42.96 -21.48 14.53
CA CYS A 242 44.36 -21.15 14.27
C CYS A 242 45.04 -22.15 13.31
N LEU A 243 44.73 -23.45 13.42
CA LEU A 243 45.33 -24.49 12.60
C LEU A 243 44.73 -24.58 11.19
N PHE A 244 43.41 -24.38 11.05
CA PHE A 244 42.71 -24.60 9.78
C PHE A 244 42.30 -23.30 9.08
N LEU A 245 41.62 -22.40 9.79
CA LEU A 245 41.03 -21.21 9.18
C LEU A 245 42.07 -20.11 8.92
N VAL A 246 42.98 -19.84 9.87
CA VAL A 246 43.99 -18.77 9.73
C VAL A 246 44.93 -18.98 8.54
N PRO A 247 45.52 -20.18 8.29
CA PRO A 247 46.34 -20.42 7.12
C PRO A 247 45.61 -20.16 5.80
N TRP A 248 44.33 -20.52 5.75
CA TRP A 248 43.48 -20.28 4.59
C TRP A 248 43.18 -18.79 4.41
N MET A 249 42.79 -18.08 5.47
CA MET A 249 42.55 -16.63 5.45
C MET A 249 43.81 -15.85 5.07
N TYR A 250 44.99 -16.26 5.55
CA TYR A 250 46.27 -15.66 5.16
C TYR A 250 46.48 -15.72 3.64
N ARG A 251 46.25 -16.90 3.04
CA ARG A 251 46.43 -17.08 1.59
C ARG A 251 45.37 -16.34 0.77
N VAL A 252 44.11 -16.38 1.20
CA VAL A 252 43.00 -15.77 0.47
C VAL A 252 43.02 -14.24 0.57
N VAL A 253 43.33 -13.67 1.73
CA VAL A 253 43.19 -12.23 2.00
C VAL A 253 44.52 -11.47 1.89
N ILE A 254 45.62 -12.04 2.39
CA ILE A 254 46.93 -11.37 2.37
C ILE A 254 47.68 -11.68 1.07
N LYS A 255 47.63 -12.94 0.59
CA LYS A 255 48.27 -13.35 -0.67
C LYS A 255 47.35 -13.27 -1.88
N GLU A 256 46.05 -13.02 -1.70
CA GLU A 256 45.05 -12.90 -2.78
C GLU A 256 45.03 -14.11 -3.74
N ASP A 257 45.21 -15.31 -3.21
CA ASP A 257 45.20 -16.56 -3.99
C ASP A 257 43.78 -16.87 -4.51
N TRP A 258 43.50 -16.48 -5.75
CA TRP A 258 42.22 -16.66 -6.43
C TRP A 258 41.88 -18.13 -6.75
N GLN A 259 42.85 -19.05 -6.68
CA GLN A 259 42.61 -20.47 -6.93
C GLN A 259 42.02 -21.19 -5.71
N LEU A 260 42.06 -20.58 -4.53
CA LEU A 260 41.56 -21.19 -3.31
C LEU A 260 40.04 -21.14 -3.21
N LYS A 261 39.45 -22.30 -2.93
CA LYS A 261 38.01 -22.47 -2.66
C LYS A 261 37.81 -22.78 -1.18
N TRP A 262 36.57 -22.64 -0.69
CA TRP A 262 36.26 -22.76 0.74
C TRP A 262 36.60 -24.12 1.34
N TRP A 263 36.51 -25.22 0.59
CA TRP A 263 36.84 -26.56 1.09
C TRP A 263 38.35 -26.80 1.30
N HIS A 264 39.21 -25.92 0.78
CA HIS A 264 40.66 -26.04 1.04
C HIS A 264 41.03 -25.70 2.49
N ILE A 265 40.12 -25.16 3.31
CA ILE A 265 40.34 -24.91 4.74
C ILE A 265 40.84 -26.17 5.47
N PHE A 266 40.37 -27.37 5.09
CA PHE A 266 40.78 -28.63 5.71
C PHE A 266 42.25 -29.00 5.48
N GLN A 267 42.94 -28.37 4.51
CA GLN A 267 44.38 -28.56 4.29
C GLN A 267 45.23 -27.86 5.36
N GLY A 268 44.63 -26.92 6.11
CA GLY A 268 45.24 -26.26 7.26
C GLY A 268 46.64 -25.72 6.98
N PRO A 269 47.67 -26.09 7.77
CA PRO A 269 49.03 -25.55 7.63
C PRO A 269 49.69 -25.87 6.28
N LEU A 270 49.23 -26.89 5.54
CA LEU A 270 49.78 -27.25 4.22
C LEU A 270 49.59 -26.13 3.20
N LEU A 271 48.56 -25.28 3.37
CA LEU A 271 48.32 -24.12 2.51
C LEU A 271 49.45 -23.08 2.59
N LEU A 272 50.17 -23.01 3.71
CA LEU A 272 51.29 -22.08 3.86
C LEU A 272 52.49 -22.48 3.01
N ARG A 273 52.59 -23.74 2.56
CA ARG A 273 53.70 -24.26 1.75
C ARG A 273 53.52 -24.08 0.23
N ARG A 274 52.38 -23.54 -0.22
CA ARG A 274 52.09 -23.32 -1.65
C ARG A 274 53.02 -22.24 -2.25
N GLY A 275 53.30 -22.29 -3.56
CA GLY A 275 54.17 -21.32 -4.24
C GLY A 275 53.59 -19.90 -4.36
N GLU A 276 54.18 -19.09 -5.24
CA GLU A 276 53.65 -17.76 -5.61
C GLU A 276 52.33 -17.86 -6.38
N VAL A 277 51.48 -16.84 -6.26
CA VAL A 277 50.13 -16.84 -6.85
C VAL A 277 50.23 -16.50 -8.34
N PRO A 278 49.63 -17.30 -9.24
CA PRO A 278 49.64 -17.01 -10.68
C PRO A 278 48.78 -15.78 -11.02
N PRO A 279 49.07 -15.06 -12.12
CA PRO A 279 48.31 -13.88 -12.51
C PRO A 279 46.83 -14.23 -12.73
N PRO A 280 45.90 -13.36 -12.28
CA PRO A 280 44.47 -13.60 -12.43
C PRO A 280 44.02 -13.48 -13.90
N PRO A 281 42.94 -14.18 -14.30
CA PRO A 281 42.35 -14.03 -15.65
C PRO A 281 41.75 -12.63 -15.85
N GLU A 282 41.66 -12.16 -17.10
CA GLU A 282 41.27 -10.77 -17.47
C GLU A 282 39.94 -10.28 -16.87
N ASN A 283 38.98 -11.17 -16.61
CA ASN A 283 37.66 -10.85 -16.05
C ASN A 283 37.59 -10.96 -14.51
N PHE A 284 38.72 -11.08 -13.81
CA PHE A 284 38.75 -11.32 -12.37
C PHE A 284 38.63 -10.03 -11.56
N THR A 285 37.43 -9.75 -11.05
CA THR A 285 37.22 -8.78 -9.99
C THR A 285 37.74 -9.38 -8.68
N GLY A 286 38.75 -8.78 -8.06
CA GLY A 286 39.54 -9.32 -6.92
C GLY A 286 38.80 -10.14 -5.85
N VAL A 287 39.54 -10.99 -5.12
CA VAL A 287 39.01 -11.94 -4.11
C VAL A 287 38.18 -11.26 -3.01
N VAL A 288 38.59 -10.05 -2.62
CA VAL A 288 38.00 -9.29 -1.51
C VAL A 288 36.90 -8.37 -2.03
N ARG A 289 35.69 -8.55 -1.49
CA ARG A 289 34.50 -7.76 -1.83
C ARG A 289 34.59 -6.35 -1.24
N ASN A 290 33.94 -5.39 -1.89
CA ASN A 290 33.81 -4.03 -1.37
C ASN A 290 32.58 -3.92 -0.45
N PHE A 291 32.81 -3.77 0.85
CA PHE A 291 31.72 -3.69 1.85
C PHE A 291 31.05 -2.31 1.89
N TYR A 292 31.68 -1.29 1.31
CA TYR A 292 31.18 0.08 1.26
C TYR A 292 30.59 0.45 -0.10
N GLU A 293 30.41 -0.51 -1.00
CA GLU A 293 29.85 -0.29 -2.34
C GLU A 293 28.44 0.34 -2.27
N GLY A 294 28.25 1.48 -2.93
CA GLY A 294 27.01 2.26 -2.89
C GLY A 294 26.92 3.27 -1.74
N HIS A 295 27.90 3.30 -0.84
CA HIS A 295 28.03 4.32 0.21
C HIS A 295 29.11 5.32 -0.18
N LEU A 296 28.71 6.57 -0.40
CA LEU A 296 29.61 7.65 -0.81
C LEU A 296 30.37 8.20 0.40
N THR A 297 31.63 8.53 0.21
CA THR A 297 32.37 9.34 1.20
C THR A 297 31.82 10.77 1.24
N ARG A 298 32.15 11.52 2.29
CA ARG A 298 31.72 12.92 2.42
C ARG A 298 32.15 13.79 1.23
N GLU A 299 33.39 13.64 0.78
CA GLU A 299 33.92 14.41 -0.35
C GLU A 299 33.20 14.05 -1.67
N GLU A 300 32.94 12.76 -1.91
CA GLU A 300 32.20 12.29 -3.08
C GLU A 300 30.73 12.73 -3.06
N LEU A 301 30.09 12.73 -1.88
CA LEU A 301 28.71 13.19 -1.72
C LEU A 301 28.61 14.70 -1.96
N GLU A 302 29.53 15.49 -1.40
CA GLU A 302 29.62 16.93 -1.61
C GLU A 302 29.93 17.25 -3.08
N ALA A 303 30.83 16.51 -3.73
CA ALA A 303 31.12 16.64 -5.16
C ALA A 303 29.91 16.26 -6.03
N ARG A 304 29.16 15.22 -5.67
CA ARG A 304 27.92 14.82 -6.37
C ARG A 304 26.82 15.88 -6.21
N ARG A 305 26.67 16.44 -5.01
CA ARG A 305 25.72 17.54 -4.73
C ARG A 305 26.14 18.82 -5.46
N ALA A 306 27.44 19.13 -5.51
CA ALA A 306 27.98 20.27 -6.25
C ALA A 306 27.82 20.11 -7.77
N ARG A 307 28.07 18.91 -8.32
CA ARG A 307 27.77 18.60 -9.74
C ARG A 307 26.28 18.73 -10.04
N ALA A 308 25.41 18.23 -9.17
CA ALA A 308 23.96 18.38 -9.33
C ALA A 308 23.53 19.86 -9.27
N ALA A 309 24.12 20.66 -8.37
CA ALA A 309 23.87 22.10 -8.26
C ALA A 309 24.36 22.86 -9.51
N ALA A 310 25.58 22.58 -9.99
CA ALA A 310 26.13 23.17 -11.21
C ALA A 310 25.28 22.83 -12.45
N THR A 311 24.78 21.59 -12.55
CA THR A 311 23.84 21.18 -13.62
C THR A 311 22.49 21.91 -13.53
N THR A 312 22.13 22.43 -12.35
CA THR A 312 20.90 23.20 -12.15
C THR A 312 21.11 24.69 -12.49
N GLU A 313 22.29 25.25 -12.23
CA GLU A 313 22.66 26.63 -12.57
C GLU A 313 22.94 26.81 -14.08
N ASP A 314 23.53 25.82 -14.76
CA ASP A 314 23.75 25.87 -16.22
C ASP A 314 22.45 25.85 -17.04
N VAL A 315 21.33 25.39 -16.44
CA VAL A 315 19.99 25.41 -17.07
C VAL A 315 19.29 26.77 -16.88
N GLU A 316 19.70 27.58 -15.90
CA GLU A 316 19.20 28.96 -15.71
C GLU A 316 20.02 30.01 -16.50
N GLY A 317 21.21 29.67 -17.00
CA GLY A 317 22.14 30.62 -17.66
C GLY A 317 22.15 30.63 -19.19
N GLN A 318 21.57 29.64 -19.89
CA GLN A 318 21.66 29.56 -21.36
C GLN A 318 20.33 29.86 -22.06
N HIS A 319 20.03 31.16 -22.14
CA HIS A 319 19.30 31.71 -23.28
C HIS A 319 19.79 33.13 -23.63
N GLU A 320 21.10 33.36 -23.69
CA GLU A 320 21.66 34.49 -24.44
C GLU A 320 23.17 34.33 -24.68
N LYS A 321 23.54 33.64 -25.78
CA LYS A 321 24.57 34.03 -26.78
C LYS A 321 25.09 32.82 -27.57
N THR A 322 25.23 33.07 -28.86
CA THR A 322 25.36 32.16 -29.99
C THR A 322 26.81 31.75 -30.27
N ALA A 323 26.96 30.54 -30.84
CA ALA A 323 27.96 30.10 -31.83
C ALA A 323 29.41 30.64 -31.75
N ALA A 324 30.37 29.76 -31.40
CA ALA A 324 31.53 29.36 -32.22
C ALA A 324 32.62 28.68 -31.36
N ALA A 325 33.40 27.83 -32.04
CA ALA A 325 34.67 27.20 -31.64
C ALA A 325 34.61 25.77 -31.08
N SER A 326 35.38 24.94 -31.79
CA SER A 326 35.60 23.51 -31.72
C SER A 326 36.72 23.10 -30.75
N ASP A 327 36.77 21.79 -30.50
CA ASP A 327 37.89 21.00 -29.96
C ASP A 327 38.31 21.24 -28.51
N ILE A 328 37.77 20.42 -27.60
CA ILE A 328 38.52 19.73 -26.55
C ILE A 328 37.87 18.35 -26.31
N SER A 329 38.71 17.33 -26.33
CA SER A 329 38.42 15.91 -26.03
C SER A 329 37.56 15.71 -24.78
N ALA A 330 36.46 14.97 -24.93
CA ALA A 330 35.65 14.49 -23.82
C ALA A 330 36.46 13.57 -22.90
N PRO A 331 36.60 13.85 -21.60
CA PRO A 331 37.07 12.85 -20.65
C PRO A 331 35.96 11.81 -20.41
N GLU A 332 36.39 10.56 -20.29
CA GLU A 332 35.59 9.34 -20.19
C GLU A 332 34.32 9.51 -19.33
N ALA A 333 33.20 9.07 -19.91
CA ALA A 333 31.94 8.95 -19.22
C ALA A 333 32.13 8.08 -17.97
N ALA A 334 31.99 8.68 -16.79
CA ALA A 334 31.92 7.95 -15.54
C ALA A 334 30.75 6.95 -15.62
N GLU A 335 31.08 5.66 -15.60
CA GLU A 335 30.12 4.57 -15.56
C GLU A 335 29.11 4.80 -14.43
N GLN A 336 27.84 4.91 -14.79
CA GLN A 336 26.77 4.86 -13.80
C GLN A 336 26.77 3.46 -13.18
N PRO A 337 26.76 3.32 -11.84
CA PRO A 337 26.80 2.00 -11.21
C PRO A 337 25.52 1.24 -11.57
N VAL A 338 25.70 0.10 -12.22
CA VAL A 338 24.63 -0.83 -12.60
C VAL A 338 23.96 -1.32 -11.32
N ALA A 339 22.70 -0.93 -11.08
CA ALA A 339 21.93 -1.42 -9.94
C ALA A 339 21.82 -2.96 -10.02
N SER A 340 22.34 -3.65 -8.99
CA SER A 340 22.36 -5.11 -8.93
C SER A 340 20.93 -5.67 -9.03
N THR A 341 20.67 -6.47 -10.06
CA THR A 341 19.35 -7.03 -10.36
C THR A 341 19.04 -8.19 -9.39
N HIS A 342 18.11 -8.00 -8.46
CA HIS A 342 17.65 -9.06 -7.56
C HIS A 342 17.02 -10.23 -8.35
N LYS A 343 17.56 -11.45 -8.21
CA LYS A 343 17.02 -12.67 -8.84
C LYS A 343 15.97 -13.30 -7.93
N SER A 344 14.70 -13.20 -8.31
CA SER A 344 13.59 -13.78 -7.55
C SER A 344 13.66 -15.32 -7.49
N LEU A 345 13.48 -15.86 -6.27
CA LEU A 345 13.40 -17.30 -5.97
C LEU A 345 12.05 -17.92 -6.35
N ILE A 346 10.96 -17.13 -6.32
CA ILE A 346 9.60 -17.60 -6.62
C ILE A 346 9.42 -17.79 -8.12
N GLY A 347 10.08 -16.95 -8.93
CA GLY A 347 9.96 -16.93 -10.37
C GLY A 347 8.63 -16.33 -10.85
N PRO A 348 8.49 -16.06 -12.16
CA PRO A 348 7.28 -15.49 -12.73
C PRO A 348 6.09 -16.44 -12.53
N LYS A 349 4.90 -15.85 -12.33
CA LYS A 349 3.66 -16.61 -12.21
C LYS A 349 3.40 -17.38 -13.51
N PRO A 350 3.17 -18.70 -13.47
CA PRO A 350 2.85 -19.47 -14.67
C PRO A 350 1.48 -19.07 -15.21
N ASP A 351 1.33 -19.05 -16.53
CA ASP A 351 0.09 -18.66 -17.24
C ASP A 351 -1.08 -19.64 -17.02
N SER A 352 -0.85 -20.75 -16.31
CA SER A 352 -1.85 -21.76 -15.97
C SER A 352 -2.82 -21.32 -14.86
N ALA A 353 -4.06 -21.83 -14.89
CA ALA A 353 -5.05 -21.60 -13.83
C ALA A 353 -4.53 -21.93 -12.41
N TRP A 354 -5.01 -21.21 -11.39
CA TRP A 354 -4.49 -21.28 -10.02
C TRP A 354 -4.57 -22.67 -9.36
N TYR A 355 -5.51 -23.52 -9.81
CA TYR A 355 -5.71 -24.89 -9.32
C TYR A 355 -4.97 -25.95 -10.15
N SER A 356 -4.24 -25.57 -11.20
CA SER A 356 -3.38 -26.49 -11.93
C SER A 356 -2.18 -26.91 -11.06
N GLY A 357 -1.56 -28.06 -11.32
CA GLY A 357 -0.39 -28.52 -10.54
C GLY A 357 0.76 -27.50 -10.52
N ALA A 358 1.00 -26.82 -11.64
CA ALA A 358 1.99 -25.75 -11.74
C ALA A 358 1.56 -24.47 -10.98
N GLY A 359 0.28 -24.08 -11.07
CA GLY A 359 -0.29 -22.95 -10.33
C GLY A 359 -0.30 -23.17 -8.81
N LEU A 360 -0.67 -24.37 -8.35
CA LEU A 360 -0.62 -24.78 -6.94
C LEU A 360 0.81 -24.82 -6.41
N TRP A 361 1.76 -25.35 -7.19
CA TRP A 361 3.18 -25.34 -6.82
C TRP A 361 3.75 -23.92 -6.75
N TRP A 362 3.39 -23.05 -7.69
CA TRP A 362 3.78 -21.64 -7.65
C TRP A 362 3.14 -20.92 -6.46
N TRP A 363 1.85 -21.15 -6.17
CA TRP A 363 1.18 -20.58 -5.01
C TRP A 363 1.81 -21.05 -3.70
N PHE A 364 2.14 -22.34 -3.59
CA PHE A 364 2.85 -22.91 -2.44
C PHE A 364 4.22 -22.25 -2.25
N LYS A 365 5.01 -22.12 -3.33
CA LYS A 365 6.28 -21.38 -3.34
C LYS A 365 6.08 -19.92 -2.93
N TRP A 366 5.03 -19.26 -3.44
CA TRP A 366 4.73 -17.87 -3.12
C TRP A 366 4.40 -17.70 -1.63
N VAL A 367 3.55 -18.55 -1.05
CA VAL A 367 3.20 -18.44 0.38
C VAL A 367 4.43 -18.66 1.27
N LEU A 368 5.26 -19.67 0.98
CA LEU A 368 6.40 -20.01 1.82
C LEU A 368 7.61 -19.09 1.62
N LEU A 369 7.90 -18.68 0.39
CA LEU A 369 9.14 -17.97 0.05
C LEU A 369 8.97 -16.46 -0.09
N ARG A 370 7.74 -15.92 -0.08
CA ARG A 370 7.52 -14.46 -0.22
C ARG A 370 8.26 -13.62 0.80
N GLY A 371 8.39 -14.10 2.03
CA GLY A 371 9.14 -13.38 3.06
C GLY A 371 10.64 -13.34 2.77
N ILE A 372 11.20 -14.43 2.20
CA ILE A 372 12.62 -14.57 1.88
C ILE A 372 12.98 -13.93 0.53
N ASP A 373 12.04 -13.88 -0.40
CA ASP A 373 12.24 -13.32 -1.75
C ASP A 373 12.18 -11.78 -1.78
N GLN A 374 12.65 -11.13 -0.71
CA GLN A 374 12.65 -9.68 -0.54
C GLN A 374 14.07 -9.12 -0.64
N ASP A 375 14.25 -8.04 -1.39
CA ASP A 375 15.53 -7.33 -1.47
C ASP A 375 15.65 -6.31 -0.33
N ILE A 376 16.25 -6.76 0.77
CA ILE A 376 16.41 -5.97 2.00
C ILE A 376 17.38 -4.80 1.80
N VAL A 377 18.49 -5.01 1.08
CA VAL A 377 19.57 -4.02 1.00
C VAL A 377 19.13 -2.81 0.18
N SER A 378 18.46 -3.03 -0.96
CA SER A 378 17.89 -1.91 -1.74
C SER A 378 16.75 -1.22 -0.99
N SER A 379 15.87 -1.98 -0.33
CA SER A 379 14.78 -1.42 0.50
C SER A 379 15.27 -0.50 1.63
N GLN A 380 16.46 -0.77 2.19
CA GLN A 380 17.04 0.07 3.25
C GLN A 380 17.42 1.47 2.75
N SER A 381 17.72 1.64 1.46
CA SER A 381 18.06 2.93 0.83
C SER A 381 16.85 3.82 0.49
N GLU A 382 15.62 3.30 0.62
CA GLU A 382 14.42 4.07 0.34
C GLU A 382 14.22 5.24 1.31
N LYS A 383 13.98 6.43 0.76
CA LYS A 383 13.71 7.65 1.54
C LYS A 383 12.36 7.55 2.25
N SER A 384 12.38 7.56 3.58
CA SER A 384 11.18 7.64 4.42
C SER A 384 11.31 8.76 5.45
N VAL A 385 10.18 9.26 5.94
CA VAL A 385 10.15 10.36 6.93
C VAL A 385 10.96 10.00 8.19
N ILE A 386 10.98 8.73 8.59
CA ILE A 386 11.72 8.24 9.77
C ILE A 386 13.21 8.03 9.44
N ALA A 387 13.53 7.53 8.23
CA ALA A 387 14.91 7.27 7.82
C ALA A 387 15.73 8.56 7.58
N GLY A 388 15.09 9.66 7.20
CA GLY A 388 15.79 10.93 6.95
C GLY A 388 16.79 10.85 5.79
N ASP A 389 17.87 11.62 5.85
CA ASP A 389 18.96 11.59 4.87
C ASP A 389 20.01 10.55 5.27
N VAL A 390 19.74 9.29 4.92
CA VAL A 390 20.60 8.14 5.22
C VAL A 390 21.98 8.26 4.54
N GLU A 391 22.04 8.86 3.35
CA GLU A 391 23.30 9.06 2.60
C GLU A 391 24.25 9.98 3.38
N GLU A 392 23.73 11.06 3.98
CA GLU A 392 24.54 11.97 4.80
C GLU A 392 25.05 11.28 6.08
N ILE A 393 24.21 10.45 6.71
CA ILE A 393 24.60 9.69 7.91
C ILE A 393 25.75 8.73 7.59
N HIS A 394 25.68 8.04 6.44
CA HIS A 394 26.73 7.12 5.98
C HIS A 394 28.00 7.83 5.58
N ALA A 395 27.91 8.95 4.88
CA ALA A 395 29.07 9.73 4.44
C ALA A 395 29.91 10.28 5.61
N ARG A 396 29.29 10.46 6.79
CA ARG A 396 29.96 10.85 8.04
C ARG A 396 30.68 9.68 8.73
N ALA A 397 30.35 8.43 8.41
CA ALA A 397 30.98 7.27 9.01
C ALA A 397 32.31 6.94 8.31
N HIS A 398 33.34 6.62 9.09
CA HIS A 398 34.67 6.31 8.53
C HIS A 398 34.68 4.95 7.82
N HIS A 399 35.18 4.91 6.58
CA HIS A 399 35.38 3.66 5.84
C HIS A 399 36.73 3.02 6.21
N TYR A 400 36.73 1.71 6.46
CA TYR A 400 37.94 0.95 6.80
C TYR A 400 38.42 0.08 5.64
N ASP A 401 39.65 -0.43 5.74
CA ASP A 401 40.22 -1.31 4.73
C ASP A 401 39.35 -2.57 4.51
N ASN A 402 38.96 -2.80 3.25
CA ASN A 402 38.08 -3.91 2.87
C ASN A 402 38.70 -5.28 3.18
N LYS A 403 40.04 -5.42 3.17
CA LYS A 403 40.70 -6.68 3.54
C LYS A 403 40.52 -6.98 5.02
N ALA A 404 40.65 -5.97 5.87
CA ALA A 404 40.38 -6.11 7.30
C ALA A 404 38.89 -6.43 7.54
N GLU A 405 37.97 -5.69 6.92
CA GLU A 405 36.52 -5.96 7.02
C GLU A 405 36.15 -7.37 6.55
N PHE A 406 36.79 -7.89 5.50
CA PHE A 406 36.59 -9.26 5.03
C PHE A 406 36.94 -10.30 6.10
N LEU A 407 38.01 -10.10 6.88
CA LEU A 407 38.35 -10.99 8.00
C LEU A 407 37.26 -10.96 9.09
N TYR A 408 36.69 -9.78 9.35
CA TYR A 408 35.61 -9.59 10.32
C TYR A 408 34.27 -10.20 9.87
N THR A 409 34.05 -10.48 8.59
CA THR A 409 32.83 -11.19 8.16
C THR A 409 32.68 -12.56 8.81
N PHE A 410 33.77 -13.33 8.93
CA PHE A 410 33.76 -14.64 9.57
C PHE A 410 33.45 -14.53 11.08
N LEU A 411 34.01 -13.51 11.73
CA LEU A 411 33.74 -13.21 13.13
C LEU A 411 32.29 -12.79 13.32
N GLN A 412 31.76 -11.94 12.43
CA GLN A 412 30.38 -11.49 12.46
C GLN A 412 29.39 -12.64 12.28
N VAL A 413 29.63 -13.55 11.34
CA VAL A 413 28.75 -14.73 11.15
C VAL A 413 28.67 -15.58 12.42
N MET A 414 29.80 -15.77 13.11
CA MET A 414 29.82 -16.50 14.37
C MET A 414 29.10 -15.72 15.49
N THR A 415 29.29 -14.41 15.61
CA THR A 415 28.61 -13.61 16.65
C THR A 415 27.12 -13.49 16.40
N ALA A 416 26.68 -13.37 15.14
CA ALA A 416 25.28 -13.41 14.75
C ALA A 416 24.64 -14.77 15.08
N ALA A 417 25.36 -15.88 14.81
CA ALA A 417 24.93 -17.22 15.21
C ALA A 417 24.84 -17.37 16.75
N ALA A 418 25.82 -16.84 17.50
CA ALA A 418 25.81 -16.85 18.96
C ALA A 418 24.66 -16.01 19.53
N ALA A 419 24.39 -14.84 18.94
CA ALA A 419 23.27 -13.97 19.28
C ALA A 419 21.93 -14.68 19.04
N SER A 420 21.77 -15.31 17.87
CA SER A 420 20.59 -16.07 17.50
C SER A 420 20.36 -17.30 18.38
N PHE A 421 21.42 -18.04 18.72
CA PHE A 421 21.33 -19.15 19.68
C PHE A 421 20.89 -18.67 21.07
N THR A 422 21.50 -17.57 21.54
CA THR A 422 21.18 -16.99 22.85
C THR A 422 19.75 -16.43 22.88
N HIS A 423 19.31 -15.83 21.78
CA HIS A 423 17.95 -15.36 21.57
C HIS A 423 16.95 -16.51 21.65
N GLY A 424 17.11 -17.55 20.82
CA GLY A 424 16.19 -18.70 20.81
C GLY A 424 16.11 -19.39 22.17
N ALA A 425 17.24 -19.43 22.89
CA ALA A 425 17.27 -19.96 24.25
C ALA A 425 16.47 -19.10 25.26
N ASN A 426 16.43 -17.77 25.11
CA ASN A 426 15.78 -16.86 26.06
C ASN A 426 14.32 -16.61 25.70
N ASP A 427 14.04 -16.31 24.44
CA ASP A 427 12.78 -15.71 24.03
C ASP A 427 11.73 -16.76 23.66
N VAL A 428 12.11 -18.03 23.43
CA VAL A 428 11.14 -19.15 23.30
C VAL A 428 10.25 -19.28 24.54
N ALA A 429 10.78 -18.94 25.72
CA ALA A 429 10.05 -19.00 26.98
C ALA A 429 8.87 -18.01 27.02
N ASN A 430 8.93 -16.92 26.26
CA ASN A 430 7.85 -15.92 26.22
C ASN A 430 6.54 -16.53 25.71
N ALA A 431 6.60 -17.36 24.67
CA ALA A 431 5.43 -18.08 24.16
C ALA A 431 5.18 -19.40 24.91
N VAL A 432 6.25 -20.15 25.19
CA VAL A 432 6.15 -21.51 25.74
C VAL A 432 5.81 -21.53 27.23
N GLY A 433 6.23 -20.54 28.02
CA GLY A 433 5.94 -20.49 29.47
C GLY A 433 4.44 -20.41 29.79
N PRO A 434 3.71 -19.42 29.23
CA PRO A 434 2.26 -19.37 29.36
C PRO A 434 1.58 -20.61 28.77
N TYR A 435 2.04 -21.11 27.62
CA TYR A 435 1.45 -22.29 26.98
C TYR A 435 1.64 -23.57 27.78
N ALA A 436 2.82 -23.79 28.36
CA ALA A 436 3.08 -24.91 29.26
C ALA A 436 2.18 -24.85 30.49
N THR A 437 1.92 -23.66 31.04
CA THR A 437 0.97 -23.46 32.14
C THR A 437 -0.46 -23.84 31.73
N ILE A 438 -0.90 -23.42 30.53
CA ILE A 438 -2.21 -23.78 29.99
C ILE A 438 -2.32 -25.31 29.80
N TYR A 439 -1.32 -25.94 29.20
CA TYR A 439 -1.29 -27.38 28.97
C TYR A 439 -1.30 -28.19 30.27
N GLN A 440 -0.48 -27.80 31.26
CA GLN A 440 -0.37 -28.50 32.54
C GLN A 440 -1.66 -28.39 33.35
N ILE A 441 -2.30 -27.22 33.40
CA ILE A 441 -3.57 -27.04 34.10
C ILE A 441 -4.68 -27.84 33.39
N TRP A 442 -4.72 -27.81 32.06
CA TRP A 442 -5.67 -28.59 31.27
C TRP A 442 -5.53 -30.11 31.50
N ASN A 443 -4.28 -30.62 31.53
CA ASN A 443 -4.01 -32.05 31.65
C ASN A 443 -4.17 -32.56 33.10
N SER A 444 -3.59 -31.86 34.07
CA SER A 444 -3.52 -32.33 35.46
C SER A 444 -4.64 -31.78 36.36
N GLY A 445 -5.15 -30.58 36.06
CA GLY A 445 -6.09 -29.84 36.91
C GLY A 445 -5.43 -29.11 38.08
N VAL A 446 -4.10 -29.19 38.23
CA VAL A 446 -3.34 -28.61 39.35
C VAL A 446 -2.32 -27.61 38.80
N ILE A 447 -1.98 -26.60 39.60
CA ILE A 447 -0.89 -25.66 39.27
C ILE A 447 0.44 -26.29 39.73
N PRO A 448 1.36 -26.65 38.83
CA PRO A 448 2.63 -27.21 39.23
C PRO A 448 3.56 -26.13 39.77
N GLN A 449 4.25 -26.38 40.89
CA GLN A 449 5.17 -25.41 41.51
C GLN A 449 6.37 -25.05 40.62
N LYS A 450 6.78 -25.94 39.71
CA LYS A 450 7.76 -25.68 38.64
C LYS A 450 7.16 -26.04 37.29
N ALA A 451 7.25 -25.15 36.31
CA ALA A 451 6.87 -25.42 34.94
C ALA A 451 8.00 -26.22 34.27
N GLN A 452 8.06 -27.52 34.53
CA GLN A 452 8.85 -28.42 33.69
C GLN A 452 8.21 -28.45 32.30
N VAL A 453 8.91 -27.87 31.32
CA VAL A 453 8.43 -27.78 29.94
C VAL A 453 8.91 -29.01 29.18
N ASP A 454 7.97 -29.78 28.62
CA ASP A 454 8.30 -30.92 27.78
C ASP A 454 9.01 -30.49 26.49
N LEU A 455 9.92 -31.34 26.00
CA LEU A 455 10.71 -31.07 24.80
C LEU A 455 9.84 -30.78 23.56
N TRP A 456 8.69 -31.43 23.42
CA TRP A 456 7.78 -31.21 22.29
C TRP A 456 7.17 -29.80 22.30
N ILE A 457 6.95 -29.20 23.47
CA ILE A 457 6.45 -27.83 23.62
C ILE A 457 7.54 -26.82 23.21
N LEU A 458 8.80 -27.11 23.57
CA LEU A 458 9.95 -26.33 23.11
C LEU A 458 10.12 -26.44 21.60
N ALA A 459 9.95 -27.63 21.02
CA ALA A 459 9.99 -27.85 19.57
C ALA A 459 8.88 -27.08 18.85
N PHE A 460 7.68 -27.06 19.43
CA PHE A 460 6.54 -26.28 18.95
C PHE A 460 6.84 -24.77 18.94
N GLY A 461 7.40 -24.24 20.03
CA GLY A 461 7.81 -22.83 20.10
C GLY A 461 8.94 -22.50 19.12
N GLY A 462 9.98 -23.33 19.06
CA GLY A 462 11.09 -23.17 18.14
C GLY A 462 10.66 -23.21 16.67
N ALA A 463 9.76 -24.13 16.29
CA ALA A 463 9.20 -24.18 14.93
C ALA A 463 8.39 -22.92 14.60
N GLY A 464 7.61 -22.41 15.55
CA GLY A 464 6.90 -21.13 15.42
C GLY A 464 7.85 -19.97 15.10
N ILE A 465 8.93 -19.83 15.88
CA ILE A 465 9.97 -18.81 15.68
C ILE A 465 10.57 -18.90 14.26
N VAL A 466 10.93 -20.10 13.80
CA VAL A 466 11.51 -20.28 12.46
C VAL A 466 10.53 -19.89 11.35
N ILE A 467 9.27 -20.33 11.44
CA ILE A 467 8.24 -20.01 10.43
C ILE A 467 7.94 -18.50 10.43
N GLY A 468 7.92 -17.87 11.61
CA GLY A 468 7.79 -16.43 11.79
C GLY A 468 8.85 -15.63 11.07
N LEU A 469 10.11 -16.01 11.27
CA LEU A 469 11.25 -15.40 10.60
C LEU A 469 11.13 -15.50 9.07
N TRP A 470 10.87 -16.69 8.54
CA TRP A 470 10.80 -16.95 7.09
C TRP A 470 9.67 -16.18 6.39
N THR A 471 8.52 -16.05 7.06
CA THR A 471 7.31 -15.50 6.43
C THR A 471 7.15 -14.00 6.64
N TYR A 472 7.62 -13.46 7.77
CA TYR A 472 7.29 -12.08 8.17
C TYR A 472 8.47 -11.24 8.68
N GLY A 473 9.63 -11.85 8.95
CA GLY A 473 10.81 -11.17 9.49
C GLY A 473 11.39 -10.03 8.64
N TYR A 474 11.13 -10.03 7.33
CA TYR A 474 11.61 -9.00 6.42
C TYR A 474 11.11 -7.59 6.77
N HIS A 475 9.95 -7.45 7.44
CA HIS A 475 9.42 -6.14 7.83
C HIS A 475 10.31 -5.41 8.84
N ILE A 476 10.99 -6.18 9.71
CA ILE A 476 11.94 -5.64 10.68
C ILE A 476 13.32 -5.51 10.04
N MET A 477 13.78 -6.51 9.29
CA MET A 477 15.12 -6.46 8.66
C MET A 477 15.29 -5.30 7.66
N ARG A 478 14.23 -4.85 6.99
CA ARG A 478 14.30 -3.64 6.12
C ARG A 478 14.41 -2.34 6.90
N ASN A 479 14.02 -2.33 8.18
CA ASN A 479 14.00 -1.14 9.03
C ASN A 479 15.19 -1.07 9.99
N LEU A 480 15.65 -2.22 10.47
CA LEU A 480 16.81 -2.35 11.35
C LEU A 480 18.05 -2.68 10.52
N GLY A 481 19.14 -1.93 10.70
CA GLY A 481 20.35 -2.04 9.88
C GLY A 481 20.89 -0.67 9.48
N ASN A 482 21.16 -0.48 8.18
CA ASN A 482 21.75 0.74 7.63
C ASN A 482 20.92 2.02 7.85
N ARG A 483 19.66 1.94 8.29
CA ARG A 483 18.83 3.11 8.62
C ARG A 483 19.14 3.75 9.98
N VAL A 484 19.87 3.05 10.86
CA VAL A 484 20.28 3.59 12.17
C VAL A 484 21.69 4.19 12.10
N THR A 485 22.64 3.42 11.58
CA THR A 485 24.03 3.83 11.35
C THR A 485 24.62 2.95 10.24
N LEU A 486 25.77 3.33 9.66
CA LEU A 486 26.44 2.54 8.63
C LEU A 486 26.95 1.22 9.22
N MET A 487 26.45 0.10 8.70
CA MET A 487 26.86 -1.24 9.12
C MET A 487 28.08 -1.71 8.31
N SER A 488 29.17 -2.02 9.00
CA SER A 488 30.32 -2.74 8.42
C SER A 488 30.59 -4.01 9.23
N PRO A 489 31.30 -5.02 8.68
CA PRO A 489 31.51 -6.28 9.38
C PRO A 489 32.10 -6.15 10.79
N SER A 490 33.12 -5.30 10.94
CA SER A 490 33.75 -5.02 12.24
C SER A 490 32.82 -4.33 13.26
N ARG A 491 31.96 -3.41 12.79
CA ARG A 491 30.93 -2.76 13.61
C ARG A 491 29.87 -3.77 14.05
N GLY A 492 29.34 -4.54 13.10
CA GLY A 492 28.31 -5.55 13.36
C GLY A 492 28.78 -6.64 14.33
N PHE A 493 29.99 -7.16 14.13
CA PHE A 493 30.65 -8.07 15.07
C PHE A 493 30.67 -7.52 16.51
N SER A 494 31.07 -6.25 16.66
CA SER A 494 31.17 -5.61 17.98
C SER A 494 29.79 -5.41 18.62
N MET A 495 28.78 -5.04 17.83
CA MET A 495 27.40 -4.87 18.30
C MET A 495 26.79 -6.19 18.78
N GLU A 496 26.93 -7.25 17.99
CA GLU A 496 26.41 -8.58 18.29
C GLU A 496 27.10 -9.19 19.52
N LEU A 497 28.43 -9.13 19.60
CA LEU A 497 29.18 -9.66 20.74
C LEU A 497 28.87 -8.90 22.03
N GLY A 498 28.77 -7.57 21.98
CA GLY A 498 28.39 -6.75 23.14
C GLY A 498 26.99 -7.07 23.66
N SER A 499 26.04 -7.30 22.74
CA SER A 499 24.69 -7.75 23.07
C SER A 499 24.70 -9.14 23.71
N VAL A 500 25.42 -10.11 23.14
CA VAL A 500 25.54 -11.48 23.67
C VAL A 500 26.10 -11.48 25.10
N ILE A 501 27.19 -10.73 25.35
CA ILE A 501 27.77 -10.63 26.70
C ILE A 501 26.74 -10.08 27.69
N THR A 502 26.02 -9.01 27.30
CA THR A 502 25.00 -8.40 28.15
C THR A 502 23.88 -9.37 28.48
N ILE A 503 23.39 -10.11 27.48
CA ILE A 503 22.32 -11.09 27.65
C ILE A 503 22.77 -12.23 28.57
N ILE A 504 24.00 -12.74 28.42
CA ILE A 504 24.50 -13.82 29.28
C ILE A 504 24.67 -13.33 30.73
N VAL A 505 25.20 -12.11 30.94
CA VAL A 505 25.32 -11.51 32.28
C VAL A 505 23.94 -11.31 32.90
N ALA A 506 22.98 -10.78 32.15
CA ALA A 506 21.60 -10.63 32.59
C ALA A 506 20.96 -11.97 32.96
N THR A 507 21.18 -12.99 32.15
CA THR A 507 20.73 -14.37 32.40
C THR A 507 21.29 -14.89 33.73
N ARG A 508 22.58 -14.67 34.00
CA ARG A 508 23.22 -15.07 35.26
C ARG A 508 22.63 -14.33 36.46
N LEU A 509 22.30 -13.06 36.28
CA LEU A 509 21.62 -12.23 37.30
C LEU A 509 20.11 -12.53 37.40
N LYS A 510 19.58 -13.44 36.58
CA LYS A 510 18.15 -13.80 36.47
C LYS A 510 17.26 -12.58 36.20
N LEU A 511 17.79 -11.58 35.49
CA LEU A 511 17.03 -10.40 35.09
C LEU A 511 16.35 -10.69 33.75
N PRO A 512 15.03 -10.47 33.62
CA PRO A 512 14.36 -10.55 32.33
C PRO A 512 14.83 -9.38 31.47
N VAL A 513 15.65 -9.65 30.47
CA VAL A 513 16.23 -8.64 29.59
C VAL A 513 15.80 -8.89 28.16
N SER A 514 15.47 -7.81 27.46
CA SER A 514 15.10 -7.85 26.05
C SER A 514 16.34 -7.85 25.15
N THR A 515 16.39 -8.82 24.24
CA THR A 515 17.41 -8.96 23.20
C THR A 515 17.42 -7.75 22.25
N THR A 516 16.24 -7.26 21.86
CA THR A 516 16.02 -6.06 21.04
C THR A 516 16.58 -4.79 21.70
N GLN A 517 16.48 -4.69 23.03
CA GLN A 517 17.06 -3.59 23.80
C GLN A 517 18.58 -3.65 23.86
N CYS A 518 19.14 -4.83 24.08
CA CYS A 518 20.58 -5.04 24.09
C CYS A 518 21.21 -4.67 22.74
N ILE A 519 20.67 -5.19 21.63
CA ILE A 519 21.25 -4.91 20.31
C ILE A 519 21.10 -3.44 19.91
N THR A 520 19.96 -2.79 20.20
CA THR A 520 19.76 -1.36 19.95
C THR A 520 20.76 -0.52 20.74
N GLY A 521 20.97 -0.85 22.03
CA GLY A 521 21.99 -0.22 22.87
C GLY A 521 23.40 -0.38 22.28
N ALA A 522 23.75 -1.58 21.82
CA ALA A 522 25.03 -1.86 21.18
C ALA A 522 25.21 -1.08 19.87
N ILE A 523 24.17 -0.95 19.04
CA ILE A 523 24.19 -0.14 17.80
C ILE A 523 24.51 1.32 18.13
N VAL A 524 23.83 1.90 19.13
CA VAL A 524 24.07 3.29 19.54
C VAL A 524 25.48 3.44 20.11
N GLY A 525 25.93 2.52 20.97
CA GLY A 525 27.27 2.54 21.56
C GLY A 525 28.38 2.50 20.51
N VAL A 526 28.31 1.57 19.55
CA VAL A 526 29.28 1.46 18.46
C VAL A 526 29.18 2.64 17.50
N GLY A 527 27.97 3.12 17.20
CA GLY A 527 27.76 4.31 16.38
C GLY A 527 28.43 5.56 16.94
N LEU A 528 28.37 5.76 18.27
CA LEU A 528 29.01 6.90 18.95
C LEU A 528 30.53 6.84 18.84
N CYS A 529 31.12 5.65 18.71
CA CYS A 529 32.56 5.47 18.52
C CYS A 529 33.09 5.91 17.14
N ASN A 530 32.22 6.28 16.19
CA ASN A 530 32.66 6.89 14.93
C ASN A 530 33.27 8.29 15.14
N GLY A 531 32.96 8.97 16.26
CA GLY A 531 33.46 10.31 16.60
C GLY A 531 32.46 11.44 16.30
N ASP A 532 31.49 11.18 15.43
CA ASP A 532 30.40 12.11 15.11
C ASP A 532 29.05 11.56 15.58
N TRP A 533 28.42 12.24 16.54
CA TRP A 533 27.07 11.90 17.04
C TRP A 533 25.97 11.98 15.97
N ARG A 534 26.24 12.69 14.86
CA ARG A 534 25.36 12.79 13.68
C ARG A 534 25.48 11.58 12.73
N SER A 535 26.38 10.64 12.98
CA SER A 535 26.46 9.36 12.25
C SER A 535 25.41 8.32 12.73
N ILE A 536 24.49 8.75 13.61
CA ILE A 536 23.36 7.97 14.12
C ILE A 536 22.05 8.69 13.79
N ASN A 537 21.07 7.94 13.31
CA ASN A 537 19.72 8.43 13.13
C ASN A 537 18.95 8.45 14.47
N TRP A 538 18.98 9.59 15.17
CA TRP A 538 18.27 9.77 16.44
C TRP A 538 16.76 9.66 16.34
N ARG A 539 16.16 9.93 15.17
CA ARG A 539 14.71 9.76 14.95
C ARG A 539 14.32 8.30 14.97
N MET A 540 15.15 7.46 14.35
CA MET A 540 14.96 6.01 14.40
C MET A 540 15.15 5.47 15.81
N VAL A 541 16.18 5.92 16.54
CA VAL A 541 16.40 5.52 17.94
C VAL A 541 15.19 5.90 18.82
N ALA A 542 14.69 7.13 18.70
CA ALA A 542 13.50 7.58 19.43
C ALA A 542 12.26 6.74 19.10
N TRP A 543 12.07 6.38 17.82
CA TRP A 543 10.98 5.50 17.38
C TRP A 543 11.04 4.11 18.02
N ILE A 544 12.25 3.54 18.16
CA ILE A 544 12.47 2.25 18.81
C ILE A 544 12.13 2.34 20.32
N TYR A 545 12.65 3.36 21.01
CA TYR A 545 12.38 3.57 22.44
C TYR A 545 10.90 3.80 22.73
N LEU A 546 10.21 4.58 21.89
CA LEU A 546 8.76 4.80 22.01
C LEU A 546 7.98 3.48 21.91
N GLY A 547 8.40 2.58 21.01
CA GLY A 547 7.81 1.24 20.89
C GLY A 547 7.89 0.43 22.19
N TRP A 548 9.03 0.48 22.88
CA TRP A 548 9.22 -0.24 24.15
C TRP A 548 8.30 0.28 25.26
N ILE A 549 8.13 1.59 25.37
CA ILE A 549 7.28 2.23 26.37
C ILE A 549 5.81 1.89 26.14
N ILE A 550 5.34 1.91 24.87
CA ILE A 550 3.95 1.63 24.52
C ILE A 550 3.59 0.14 24.67
N THR A 551 4.57 -0.76 24.53
CA THR A 551 4.34 -2.22 24.50
C THR A 551 3.66 -2.74 25.78
N VAL A 552 4.20 -2.41 26.96
CA VAL A 552 3.71 -2.90 28.26
C VAL A 552 2.27 -2.43 28.55
N PRO A 553 1.92 -1.13 28.48
CA PRO A 553 0.56 -0.67 28.74
C PRO A 553 -0.43 -1.16 27.68
N ALA A 554 -0.06 -1.22 26.40
CA ALA A 554 -0.96 -1.69 25.35
C ALA A 554 -1.35 -3.16 25.56
N THR A 555 -0.37 -4.04 25.78
CA THR A 555 -0.62 -5.47 26.03
C THR A 555 -1.32 -5.71 27.36
N GLY A 556 -0.97 -4.94 28.40
CA GLY A 556 -1.66 -4.95 29.68
C GLY A 556 -3.14 -4.60 29.58
N LEU A 557 -3.49 -3.53 28.85
CA LEU A 557 -4.88 -3.13 28.63
C LEU A 557 -5.68 -4.18 27.83
N ILE A 558 -5.07 -4.75 26.78
CA ILE A 558 -5.71 -5.81 25.99
C ILE A 558 -5.99 -7.04 26.85
N SER A 559 -5.01 -7.48 27.66
CA SER A 559 -5.15 -8.65 28.52
C SER A 559 -6.14 -8.43 29.69
N ALA A 560 -6.10 -7.24 30.31
CA ALA A 560 -7.00 -6.87 31.40
C ALA A 560 -8.45 -6.81 30.93
N SER A 561 -8.72 -6.19 29.77
CA SER A 561 -10.07 -6.11 29.22
C SER A 561 -10.66 -7.49 28.91
N GLY A 562 -9.86 -8.41 28.37
CA GLY A 562 -10.25 -9.80 28.16
C GLY A 562 -10.56 -10.55 29.46
N SER A 563 -9.71 -10.38 30.48
CA SER A 563 -9.83 -11.06 31.77
C SER A 563 -11.05 -10.57 32.58
N VAL A 564 -11.30 -9.26 32.62
CA VAL A 564 -12.45 -8.66 33.32
C VAL A 564 -13.78 -9.05 32.66
N ARG A 565 -13.84 -9.05 31.32
CA ARG A 565 -15.05 -9.41 30.56
C ARG A 565 -15.46 -10.87 30.79
N MET A 566 -14.49 -11.77 30.97
CA MET A 566 -14.74 -13.21 31.17
C MET A 566 -14.98 -13.60 32.63
N ARG A 567 -14.63 -12.74 33.60
CA ARG A 567 -14.98 -12.92 35.03
C ARG A 567 -16.48 -12.79 35.29
N GLY A 568 -17.21 -12.04 34.46
CA GLY A 568 -18.62 -11.69 34.70
C GLY A 568 -19.67 -12.75 34.32
N HIS A 569 -19.37 -13.70 33.42
CA HIS A 569 -20.37 -14.69 32.96
C HIS A 569 -19.72 -16.04 32.56
N PRO A 570 -20.05 -17.16 33.21
CA PRO A 570 -19.38 -18.46 33.03
C PRO A 570 -20.00 -19.36 31.92
N THR A 571 -20.64 -18.81 30.88
CA THR A 571 -21.31 -19.63 29.84
C THR A 571 -20.54 -19.65 28.51
N ALA A 572 -20.36 -20.86 27.95
CA ALA A 572 -19.62 -21.15 26.72
C ALA A 572 -20.06 -20.33 25.48
N GLY A 573 -21.33 -19.89 25.43
CA GLY A 573 -21.86 -19.06 24.34
C GLY A 573 -21.29 -17.63 24.30
N LEU A 574 -20.82 -17.10 25.44
CA LEU A 574 -20.26 -15.75 25.51
C LEU A 574 -18.76 -15.74 25.23
N ALA A 575 -18.02 -16.81 25.56
CA ALA A 575 -16.61 -16.98 25.17
C ALA A 575 -16.47 -16.97 23.63
N HIS A 576 -17.41 -17.58 22.91
CA HIS A 576 -17.43 -17.55 21.45
C HIS A 576 -17.72 -16.14 20.88
N ARG A 577 -18.55 -15.35 21.57
CA ARG A 577 -18.87 -13.96 21.22
C ARG A 577 -17.78 -12.97 21.62
N ALA A 578 -17.08 -13.20 22.74
CA ALA A 578 -15.91 -12.45 23.15
C ALA A 578 -14.73 -12.76 22.22
N PHE A 579 -14.54 -14.03 21.84
CA PHE A 579 -13.59 -14.46 20.82
C PHE A 579 -13.89 -13.81 19.46
N ALA A 580 -15.15 -13.81 19.03
CA ALA A 580 -15.57 -13.09 17.82
C ALA A 580 -15.35 -11.57 17.97
N ALA A 581 -15.64 -10.96 19.12
CA ALA A 581 -15.46 -9.54 19.35
C ALA A 581 -13.99 -9.12 19.46
N THR A 582 -13.11 -9.96 20.01
CA THR A 582 -11.66 -9.71 20.10
C THR A 582 -10.96 -10.02 18.79
N LEU A 583 -11.38 -11.04 18.04
CA LEU A 583 -10.94 -11.25 16.65
C LEU A 583 -11.46 -10.16 15.73
N VAL A 584 -12.69 -9.66 15.94
CA VAL A 584 -13.24 -8.54 15.22
C VAL A 584 -12.57 -7.24 15.65
N ALA A 585 -12.22 -7.03 16.92
CA ALA A 585 -11.46 -5.85 17.35
C ALA A 585 -10.00 -5.91 16.86
N ALA A 586 -9.38 -7.08 16.83
CA ALA A 586 -8.05 -7.29 16.26
C ALA A 586 -8.08 -7.18 14.73
N ALA A 587 -9.12 -7.68 14.06
CA ALA A 587 -9.35 -7.54 12.63
C ALA A 587 -9.74 -6.11 12.27
N ILE A 588 -10.49 -5.39 13.10
CA ILE A 588 -10.86 -3.96 12.96
C ILE A 588 -9.64 -3.09 13.25
N ALA A 589 -8.80 -3.43 14.23
CA ALA A 589 -7.50 -2.79 14.43
C ALA A 589 -6.61 -3.06 13.21
N ASN A 590 -6.52 -4.30 12.72
CA ASN A 590 -5.79 -4.64 11.49
C ASN A 590 -6.42 -4.00 10.24
N HIS A 591 -7.73 -3.77 10.17
CA HIS A 591 -8.44 -3.24 9.00
C HIS A 591 -8.51 -1.70 9.00
N HIS A 592 -8.57 -1.05 10.17
CA HIS A 592 -8.39 0.40 10.30
C HIS A 592 -6.92 0.80 10.18
N VAL A 593 -6.00 -0.03 10.64
CA VAL A 593 -4.56 0.15 10.40
C VAL A 593 -4.19 -0.22 8.97
N SER A 594 -4.77 -1.25 8.35
CA SER A 594 -4.58 -1.53 6.92
C SER A 594 -5.25 -0.48 6.01
N LYS A 595 -5.93 0.53 6.56
CA LYS A 595 -6.27 1.76 5.82
C LYS A 595 -5.36 2.94 6.14
N ARG A 596 -4.52 2.87 7.17
CA ARG A 596 -3.52 3.91 7.55
C ARG A 596 -2.06 3.56 7.17
N GLY A 597 -1.65 2.29 7.24
CA GLY A 597 -0.34 1.82 6.76
C GLY A 597 -0.35 1.48 5.26
N THR A 598 -1.52 1.21 4.68
CA THR A 598 -1.68 0.94 3.24
C THR A 598 -1.98 2.21 2.43
N THR A 599 -2.15 3.35 3.10
CA THR A 599 -2.03 4.69 2.49
C THR A 599 -0.58 5.20 2.45
N GLN A 600 0.39 4.43 2.99
CA GLN A 600 1.81 4.83 3.00
C GLN A 600 2.79 3.76 2.47
N GLN A 601 2.34 2.57 2.05
CA GLN A 601 3.22 1.50 1.53
C GLN A 601 2.67 0.65 0.36
N LEU A 602 1.60 1.08 -0.32
CA LEU A 602 1.31 0.59 -1.66
C LEU A 602 1.58 1.73 -2.63
N GLY A 603 2.68 1.58 -3.38
CA GLY A 603 3.08 2.50 -4.42
C GLY A 603 1.96 2.70 -5.43
N GLY A 604 1.19 3.77 -5.25
CA GLY A 604 0.51 4.47 -6.33
C GLY A 604 1.49 5.22 -7.23
N ILE A 605 2.72 4.71 -7.38
CA ILE A 605 3.79 5.29 -8.19
C ILE A 605 4.21 4.34 -9.32
N GLU A 606 3.80 3.06 -9.33
CA GLU A 606 4.11 2.17 -10.47
C GLU A 606 3.00 2.03 -11.54
N THR A 607 1.77 2.44 -11.26
CA THR A 607 0.78 2.71 -12.32
C THR A 607 0.79 4.15 -12.82
N ALA A 608 1.44 5.08 -12.09
CA ALA A 608 1.63 6.47 -12.53
C ALA A 608 2.97 6.70 -13.28
N LYS A 609 3.92 5.76 -13.21
CA LYS A 609 5.22 5.85 -13.92
C LYS A 609 5.20 5.33 -15.36
N ARG A 610 4.16 4.62 -15.81
CA ARG A 610 3.99 4.38 -17.26
C ARG A 610 3.51 5.63 -18.03
N CYS A 611 3.03 6.66 -17.35
CA CYS A 611 2.55 7.89 -18.00
C CYS A 611 3.47 9.11 -17.87
N THR A 612 4.69 8.99 -17.33
CA THR A 612 5.54 10.18 -17.01
C THR A 612 6.95 10.17 -17.59
N ALA A 613 7.27 9.27 -18.52
CA ALA A 613 8.52 9.31 -19.28
C ALA A 613 8.30 9.11 -20.78
N ARG A 614 7.71 10.09 -21.47
CA ARG A 614 7.87 10.25 -22.92
C ARG A 614 7.98 11.72 -23.28
N SER A 615 9.06 12.06 -23.96
CA SER A 615 9.33 13.36 -24.58
C SER A 615 8.11 13.81 -25.41
N PRO A 616 7.57 15.03 -25.22
CA PRO A 616 6.43 15.48 -25.99
C PRO A 616 6.88 16.14 -27.30
N SER A 617 6.70 15.44 -28.42
CA SER A 617 6.60 16.09 -29.71
C SER A 617 5.29 16.87 -29.80
N ARG A 618 5.37 18.10 -30.31
CA ARG A 618 4.29 19.08 -30.48
C ARG A 618 3.02 18.48 -31.09
N THR A 619 2.02 18.15 -30.27
CA THR A 619 0.65 17.94 -30.75
C THR A 619 -0.35 18.51 -29.75
N LYS A 620 -1.37 19.19 -30.25
CA LYS A 620 -2.33 20.01 -29.47
C LYS A 620 -3.17 19.13 -28.54
N TYR A 621 -2.80 19.01 -27.26
CA TYR A 621 -3.63 18.33 -26.26
C TYR A 621 -4.68 19.27 -25.69
N VAL A 622 -5.94 18.85 -25.76
CA VAL A 622 -7.07 19.47 -25.08
C VAL A 622 -7.13 18.87 -23.68
N ARG A 623 -6.67 19.59 -22.65
CA ARG A 623 -6.78 19.12 -21.25
C ARG A 623 -8.09 19.64 -20.66
N ARG A 624 -8.95 18.78 -20.11
CA ARG A 624 -10.13 19.25 -19.36
C ARG A 624 -9.84 19.32 -17.87
N ILE A 625 -10.23 20.42 -17.24
CA ILE A 625 -9.89 20.75 -15.86
C ILE A 625 -11.15 21.09 -15.08
N THR A 626 -11.19 20.68 -13.82
CA THR A 626 -12.19 21.13 -12.85
C THR A 626 -11.54 22.04 -11.80
N THR A 627 -12.25 23.11 -11.37
CA THR A 627 -11.76 24.06 -10.35
C THR A 627 -12.49 23.94 -9.00
N ARG A 628 -11.82 24.24 -7.88
CA ARG A 628 -12.39 24.34 -6.53
C ARG A 628 -11.98 25.67 -5.91
N PRO A 629 -12.90 26.56 -5.45
CA PRO A 629 -13.56 26.36 -4.15
C PRO A 629 -15.10 26.30 -4.13
N ALA A 630 -15.80 26.55 -5.24
CA ALA A 630 -17.29 26.61 -5.22
C ALA A 630 -18.01 26.07 -6.47
N THR A 631 -17.37 26.01 -7.63
CA THR A 631 -18.00 25.47 -8.84
C THR A 631 -17.05 24.49 -9.48
N GLN A 632 -17.33 23.19 -9.35
CA GLN A 632 -16.60 22.10 -10.01
C GLN A 632 -16.82 22.13 -11.54
N THR A 633 -16.71 23.30 -12.19
CA THR A 633 -16.99 23.45 -13.61
C THR A 633 -15.94 22.74 -14.45
N PRO A 634 -16.33 21.77 -15.30
CA PRO A 634 -15.43 21.18 -16.27
C PRO A 634 -15.12 22.21 -17.35
N LEU A 635 -13.84 22.48 -17.57
CA LEU A 635 -13.33 23.46 -18.54
C LEU A 635 -12.45 22.75 -19.54
N THR A 636 -12.71 22.98 -20.83
CA THR A 636 -11.87 22.48 -21.92
C THR A 636 -10.73 23.46 -22.21
N LEU A 637 -9.48 23.07 -21.91
CA LEU A 637 -8.31 23.87 -22.25
C LEU A 637 -8.04 23.79 -23.75
N LEU A 638 -8.31 24.89 -24.42
CA LEU A 638 -7.82 25.14 -25.77
C LEU A 638 -6.65 26.10 -25.69
N SER A 639 -5.60 25.87 -26.50
CA SER A 639 -4.47 26.79 -26.63
C SER A 639 -4.97 28.21 -26.89
N SER A 640 -4.32 29.19 -26.26
CA SER A 640 -4.55 30.64 -26.46
C SER A 640 -5.97 31.15 -26.17
N ARG A 641 -6.73 30.53 -25.26
CA ARG A 641 -8.00 31.08 -24.75
C ARG A 641 -7.87 31.63 -23.33
N THR A 642 -8.57 32.71 -23.02
CA THR A 642 -8.69 33.22 -21.65
C THR A 642 -9.78 32.46 -20.91
N ILE A 643 -9.45 31.92 -19.75
CA ILE A 643 -10.36 31.23 -18.84
C ILE A 643 -10.84 32.23 -17.80
N SER A 644 -12.15 32.32 -17.61
CA SER A 644 -12.77 33.14 -16.56
C SER A 644 -13.37 32.23 -15.49
N LEU A 645 -12.97 32.42 -14.23
CA LEU A 645 -13.52 31.73 -13.06
C LEU A 645 -14.52 32.61 -12.30
N GLY A 646 -15.15 33.57 -12.97
CA GLY A 646 -16.07 34.53 -12.37
C GLY A 646 -15.38 35.39 -11.29
N LYS A 647 -15.87 35.32 -10.05
CA LYS A 647 -15.35 36.11 -8.91
C LYS A 647 -13.87 35.87 -8.58
N TYR A 648 -13.29 34.77 -9.06
CA TYR A 648 -11.90 34.39 -8.80
C TYR A 648 -10.90 34.97 -9.82
N GLY A 649 -11.38 35.62 -10.88
CA GLY A 649 -10.55 36.27 -11.89
C GLY A 649 -10.40 35.46 -13.18
N SER A 650 -9.58 35.98 -14.10
CA SER A 650 -9.37 35.41 -15.43
C SER A 650 -7.89 35.31 -15.78
N PHE A 651 -7.49 34.23 -16.43
CA PHE A 651 -6.09 33.98 -16.83
C PHE A 651 -6.02 33.18 -18.15
N PRO A 652 -4.92 33.26 -18.91
CA PRO A 652 -4.77 32.52 -20.16
C PRO A 652 -4.53 31.02 -19.92
N SER A 653 -5.17 30.19 -20.73
CA SER A 653 -5.11 28.72 -20.65
C SER A 653 -3.69 28.16 -20.72
N ASN A 654 -2.80 28.84 -21.44
CA ASN A 654 -1.39 28.47 -21.61
C ASN A 654 -0.64 28.31 -20.28
N LEU A 655 -1.04 29.03 -19.22
CA LEU A 655 -0.39 28.94 -17.90
C LEU A 655 -0.64 27.61 -17.18
N LEU A 656 -1.67 26.87 -17.60
CA LEU A 656 -2.03 25.56 -17.04
C LEU A 656 -1.59 24.38 -17.91
N MET A 657 -1.17 24.64 -19.16
CA MET A 657 -0.68 23.60 -20.05
C MET A 657 0.58 22.97 -19.47
N GLU A 658 0.72 21.65 -19.62
CA GLU A 658 1.90 20.86 -19.18
C GLU A 658 2.16 20.84 -17.66
N ARG A 659 1.40 21.57 -16.85
CA ARG A 659 1.48 21.48 -15.38
C ARG A 659 0.82 20.21 -14.84
N PRO A 660 1.31 19.64 -13.72
CA PRO A 660 0.69 18.48 -13.10
C PRO A 660 -0.66 18.84 -12.43
N PHE A 661 -1.53 17.84 -12.31
CA PHE A 661 -2.79 17.97 -11.59
C PHE A 661 -2.59 18.10 -10.07
N HIS A 662 -3.65 18.45 -9.36
CA HIS A 662 -3.75 18.64 -7.90
C HIS A 662 -2.98 19.84 -7.33
N LEU A 663 -2.32 20.63 -8.16
CA LEU A 663 -1.76 21.90 -7.74
C LEU A 663 -2.87 22.92 -7.47
N THR A 664 -2.68 23.68 -6.38
CA THR A 664 -3.53 24.83 -6.06
C THR A 664 -2.82 26.10 -6.52
N TYR A 665 -3.52 26.86 -7.35
CA TYR A 665 -3.07 28.12 -7.91
C TYR A 665 -3.74 29.29 -7.22
N GLU A 666 -2.97 30.35 -6.99
CA GLU A 666 -3.43 31.66 -6.58
C GLU A 666 -3.34 32.61 -7.78
N VAL A 667 -4.45 33.26 -8.14
CA VAL A 667 -4.49 34.23 -9.25
C VAL A 667 -3.86 35.54 -8.77
N GLN A 668 -2.75 35.92 -9.40
CA GLN A 668 -2.03 37.16 -9.12
C GLN A 668 -2.51 38.31 -10.02
N GLU A 669 -2.18 39.53 -9.60
CA GLU A 669 -2.41 40.74 -10.41
C GLU A 669 -1.58 40.78 -11.69
N LYS A 670 -2.01 41.66 -12.58
CA LYS A 670 -1.27 42.03 -13.78
C LYS A 670 -0.10 42.91 -13.36
N ARG A 671 1.11 42.60 -13.82
CA ARG A 671 2.25 43.52 -13.67
C ARG A 671 2.01 44.75 -14.56
N PRO A 672 2.54 45.94 -14.20
CA PRO A 672 2.48 47.10 -15.07
C PRO A 672 3.10 46.74 -16.44
N GLY A 673 2.29 46.81 -17.50
CA GLY A 673 2.68 46.43 -18.87
C GLY A 673 2.19 45.05 -19.36
N GLU A 674 1.60 44.20 -18.51
CA GLU A 674 1.07 42.89 -18.91
C GLU A 674 -0.46 42.88 -19.03
N ASN A 675 -0.98 42.26 -20.11
CA ASN A 675 -2.43 42.22 -20.36
C ASN A 675 -3.18 41.13 -19.58
N PHE A 676 -2.48 40.22 -18.89
CA PHE A 676 -3.05 39.02 -18.27
C PHE A 676 -2.58 38.78 -16.83
N SER A 677 -3.41 38.10 -16.04
CA SER A 677 -3.08 37.70 -14.66
C SER A 677 -2.19 36.46 -14.63
N ARG A 678 -1.15 36.47 -13.78
CA ARG A 678 -0.26 35.31 -13.57
C ARG A 678 -0.83 34.33 -12.53
N LEU A 679 -0.30 33.11 -12.53
CA LEU A 679 -0.66 32.06 -11.57
C LEU A 679 0.52 31.70 -10.67
N ARG A 680 0.32 31.71 -9.36
CA ARG A 680 1.30 31.23 -8.36
C ARG A 680 0.86 29.87 -7.82
N ILE A 681 1.78 28.91 -7.72
CA ILE A 681 1.53 27.64 -7.05
C ILE A 681 1.61 27.86 -5.54
N VAL A 682 0.57 27.44 -4.81
CA VAL A 682 0.51 27.51 -3.34
C VAL A 682 1.07 26.20 -2.77
N PRO A 683 2.16 26.23 -2.00
CA PRO A 683 2.72 25.03 -1.36
C PRO A 683 1.77 24.43 -0.33
N GLY A 684 1.84 23.11 -0.13
CA GLY A 684 1.03 22.40 0.87
C GLY A 684 1.20 22.91 2.30
N ALA A 685 2.39 23.45 2.64
CA ALA A 685 2.66 24.06 3.94
C ALA A 685 1.81 25.32 4.18
N GLU A 686 1.62 26.17 3.15
CA GLU A 686 0.78 27.38 3.25
C GLU A 686 -0.71 27.03 3.29
N LEU A 687 -1.13 25.92 2.65
CA LEU A 687 -2.51 25.44 2.69
C LEU A 687 -2.91 24.85 4.05
N ASN A 688 -1.96 24.25 4.76
CA ASN A 688 -2.19 23.54 6.02
C ASN A 688 -1.58 24.25 7.24
N ALA A 689 -1.09 25.49 7.09
CA ALA A 689 -0.37 26.22 8.13
C ALA A 689 -1.13 26.28 9.46
N ASP A 690 -2.46 26.45 9.42
CA ASP A 690 -3.30 26.55 10.62
C ASP A 690 -3.49 25.20 11.32
N ILE A 691 -3.55 24.10 10.56
CA ILE A 691 -3.61 22.74 11.12
C ILE A 691 -2.28 22.41 11.78
N LEU A 692 -1.16 22.75 11.13
CA LEU A 692 0.18 22.55 11.67
C LEU A 692 0.39 23.38 12.94
N ALA A 693 -0.11 24.62 13.00
CA ALA A 693 -0.06 25.46 14.18
C ALA A 693 -0.87 24.87 15.36
N GLU A 694 -2.10 24.42 15.13
CA GLU A 694 -2.92 23.77 16.18
C GLU A 694 -2.34 22.41 16.65
N THR A 695 -1.65 21.67 15.78
CA THR A 695 -1.02 20.40 16.15
C THR A 695 0.21 20.63 17.04
N ASN A 696 1.00 21.65 16.72
CA ASN A 696 2.17 22.04 17.51
C ASN A 696 1.79 22.57 18.90
N GLU A 697 0.63 23.22 19.06
CA GLU A 697 0.16 23.70 20.37
C GLU A 697 -0.39 22.57 21.27
N ASN A 698 -0.99 21.52 20.70
CA ASN A 698 -1.52 20.38 21.45
C ASN A 698 -0.44 19.36 21.86
N GLU A 699 0.75 19.36 21.26
CA GLU A 699 1.88 18.51 21.68
C GLU A 699 2.54 18.98 22.98
N GLN A 700 2.15 20.14 23.51
CA GLN A 700 2.70 20.73 24.74
C GLN A 700 1.81 20.58 25.99
N THR A 701 0.61 19.99 25.91
CA THR A 701 -0.41 20.08 26.97
C THR A 701 -1.03 18.75 27.44
N ASP A 702 -0.25 17.66 27.50
CA ASP A 702 -0.64 16.43 28.22
C ASP A 702 -0.02 16.39 29.63
N GLY A 703 -0.33 17.40 30.46
CA GLY A 703 -0.06 17.44 31.90
C GLY A 703 -1.36 17.65 32.67
N ASP A 704 -1.56 16.90 33.76
CA ASP A 704 -2.73 16.98 34.65
C ASP A 704 -3.02 18.42 35.10
N ALA A 705 -4.11 19.02 34.62
CA ALA A 705 -4.51 20.38 35.01
C ALA A 705 -5.45 20.35 36.24
N ALA A 706 -5.02 20.97 37.34
CA ALA A 706 -5.83 21.18 38.54
C ALA A 706 -6.69 22.46 38.46
N ILE A 707 -7.90 22.42 39.04
CA ILE A 707 -8.79 23.59 39.17
C ILE A 707 -8.49 24.29 40.50
N VAL A 708 -7.92 25.51 40.45
CA VAL A 708 -7.79 26.38 41.63
C VAL A 708 -8.88 27.45 41.58
N VAL A 709 -9.71 27.51 42.62
CA VAL A 709 -10.72 28.57 42.81
C VAL A 709 -10.14 29.59 43.78
N GLY A 710 -9.75 30.76 43.27
CA GLY A 710 -9.47 31.97 44.04
C GLY A 710 -10.58 32.99 43.84
N GLU A 711 -11.02 33.63 44.92
CA GLU A 711 -12.11 34.61 44.91
C GLU A 711 -11.78 35.85 44.05
N GLY A 712 -12.63 36.13 43.05
CA GLY A 712 -12.62 37.35 42.24
C GLY A 712 -12.23 37.14 40.77
N GLU A 713 -13.24 36.90 39.91
CA GLU A 713 -13.24 37.02 38.44
C GLU A 713 -12.07 36.41 37.63
N GLN A 714 -12.24 35.17 37.15
CA GLN A 714 -12.10 34.73 35.73
C GLN A 714 -12.04 33.20 35.65
N LEU A 715 -13.03 32.56 34.99
CA LEU A 715 -13.02 31.13 34.70
C LEU A 715 -12.25 30.87 33.39
N ALA A 716 -10.92 30.84 33.48
CA ALA A 716 -10.03 30.33 32.45
C ALA A 716 -9.49 28.97 32.90
N LEU A 717 -9.48 27.95 32.01
CA LEU A 717 -8.62 26.79 32.22
C LEU A 717 -7.19 27.27 31.95
N VAL A 718 -6.31 27.19 32.94
CA VAL A 718 -4.93 27.68 32.87
C VAL A 718 -4.01 26.50 33.15
N ASP A 719 -2.92 26.36 32.39
CA ASP A 719 -1.88 25.37 32.69
C ASP A 719 -1.05 25.79 33.93
N GLU A 720 -0.18 24.90 34.43
CA GLU A 720 0.70 25.20 35.58
C GLU A 720 1.65 26.39 35.35
N SER A 721 1.79 26.86 34.10
CA SER A 721 2.60 28.01 33.70
C SER A 721 1.84 29.34 33.67
N GLY A 722 0.54 29.34 33.98
CA GLY A 722 -0.28 30.54 33.95
C GLY A 722 -0.85 30.88 32.56
N LYS A 723 -0.74 29.98 31.57
CA LYS A 723 -1.22 30.19 30.20
C LYS A 723 -2.63 29.62 30.04
N VAL A 724 -3.54 30.45 29.50
CA VAL A 724 -4.96 30.10 29.34
C VAL A 724 -5.15 29.06 28.22
N VAL A 725 -5.53 27.85 28.60
CA VAL A 725 -5.78 26.65 27.76
C VAL A 725 -7.17 26.63 27.14
N ALA A 726 -8.22 27.11 27.84
CA ALA A 726 -9.56 27.22 27.25
C ALA A 726 -10.37 28.39 27.82
N ARG A 727 -10.97 29.18 26.92
CA ARG A 727 -11.86 30.32 27.23
C ARG A 727 -13.31 29.97 26.88
N SER A 728 -14.27 30.42 27.70
CA SER A 728 -15.71 30.21 27.46
C SER A 728 -16.33 31.38 26.71
N ASN A 729 -17.32 31.10 25.85
CA ASN A 729 -18.05 32.12 25.09
C ASN A 729 -19.10 32.88 25.94
N ARG A 730 -19.14 32.68 27.27
CA ARG A 730 -20.20 33.18 28.15
C ARG A 730 -20.28 34.72 28.22
N GLU A 731 -19.16 35.40 27.99
CA GLU A 731 -19.03 36.88 28.04
C GLU A 731 -19.10 37.53 26.63
N ILE A 732 -19.37 36.75 25.58
CA ILE A 732 -19.46 37.28 24.22
C ILE A 732 -20.82 37.96 24.02
N ILE A 733 -20.84 39.30 24.14
CA ILE A 733 -21.97 40.16 23.72
C ILE A 733 -21.90 40.41 22.21
N ASP A 734 -22.87 39.91 21.44
CA ASP A 734 -22.92 40.10 19.98
C ASP A 734 -23.29 41.55 19.63
N ASP A 735 -22.29 42.36 19.27
CA ASP A 735 -22.46 43.77 18.92
C ASP A 735 -21.85 44.04 17.53
N SER A 736 -22.57 44.80 16.72
CA SER A 736 -22.17 45.15 15.35
C SER A 736 -20.89 46.01 15.32
N ALA A 737 -20.58 46.69 16.44
CA ALA A 737 -19.36 47.49 16.64
C ALA A 737 -18.07 46.66 16.82
N ARG A 738 -18.13 45.32 16.86
CA ARG A 738 -16.93 44.46 17.02
C ARG A 738 -15.98 44.48 15.81
N GLN A 739 -16.48 44.86 14.64
CA GLN A 739 -15.68 45.05 13.42
C GLN A 739 -15.57 46.54 13.15
N THR A 740 -14.37 47.12 13.33
CA THR A 740 -14.16 48.56 13.17
C THR A 740 -14.01 48.98 11.71
N LEU A 741 -13.67 48.04 10.81
CA LEU A 741 -13.63 48.29 9.37
C LEU A 741 -15.05 48.40 8.78
N THR A 742 -15.34 49.54 8.15
CA THR A 742 -16.63 49.79 7.48
C THR A 742 -16.75 49.00 6.18
N ALA A 743 -17.99 48.81 5.70
CA ALA A 743 -18.24 48.11 4.45
C ALA A 743 -17.57 48.80 3.25
N ASP A 744 -17.56 50.14 3.23
CA ASP A 744 -16.97 50.95 2.17
C ASP A 744 -15.44 50.84 2.14
N GLU A 745 -14.78 50.87 3.30
CA GLU A 745 -13.33 50.61 3.40
C GLU A 745 -12.97 49.19 2.94
N ILE A 746 -13.79 48.20 3.28
CA ILE A 746 -13.62 46.82 2.79
C ILE A 746 -13.79 46.76 1.27
N GLU A 747 -14.67 47.58 0.67
CA GLU A 747 -14.79 47.68 -0.79
C GLU A 747 -13.59 48.36 -1.44
N VAL A 748 -13.05 49.42 -0.85
CA VAL A 748 -11.82 50.07 -1.31
C VAL A 748 -10.66 49.07 -1.28
N LEU A 749 -10.48 48.34 -0.16
CA LEU A 749 -9.45 47.31 -0.03
C LEU A 749 -9.63 46.13 -0.99
N LYS A 750 -10.88 45.81 -1.38
CA LYS A 750 -11.13 44.80 -2.44
C LYS A 750 -10.76 45.31 -3.84
N ARG A 751 -10.82 46.62 -4.07
CA ARG A 751 -10.44 47.25 -5.35
C ARG A 751 -8.92 47.35 -5.49
N GLU A 752 -8.17 47.42 -4.39
CA GLU A 752 -6.70 47.51 -4.32
C GLU A 752 -5.93 46.21 -4.69
N GLY A 753 -6.53 45.23 -5.38
CA GLY A 753 -5.78 44.12 -6.01
C GLY A 753 -5.62 42.81 -5.20
N ALA A 754 -4.82 41.86 -5.68
CA ALA A 754 -4.69 40.47 -5.22
C ALA A 754 -3.72 40.26 -4.04
N SER A 755 -2.70 41.10 -3.81
CA SER A 755 -1.98 41.11 -2.52
C SER A 755 -2.90 41.59 -1.39
N ALA A 756 -3.91 42.38 -1.73
CA ALA A 756 -4.94 42.83 -0.81
C ALA A 756 -5.76 41.67 -0.24
N GLY A 757 -5.82 40.48 -0.81
CA GLY A 757 -6.59 39.37 -0.22
C GLY A 757 -6.05 38.94 1.15
N LYS A 758 -4.73 38.76 1.26
CA LYS A 758 -4.04 38.40 2.52
C LYS A 758 -3.97 39.59 3.47
N GLU A 759 -3.68 40.77 2.93
CA GLU A 759 -3.62 42.01 3.71
C GLU A 759 -5.00 42.43 4.24
N LEU A 760 -6.06 42.23 3.46
CA LEU A 760 -7.45 42.45 3.88
C LEU A 760 -7.84 41.48 4.99
N ILE A 761 -7.46 40.20 4.87
CA ILE A 761 -7.70 39.25 5.96
C ILE A 761 -6.93 39.66 7.20
N ALA A 762 -5.64 40.02 7.08
CA ALA A 762 -4.85 40.50 8.20
C ALA A 762 -5.45 41.75 8.85
N LYS A 763 -5.83 42.76 8.04
CA LYS A 763 -6.52 43.98 8.50
C LYS A 763 -7.84 43.65 9.19
N LEU A 764 -8.66 42.77 8.61
CA LEU A 764 -9.94 42.31 9.20
C LEU A 764 -9.78 41.55 10.52
N MET A 765 -8.64 40.87 10.70
CA MET A 765 -8.32 40.17 11.94
C MET A 765 -7.83 41.17 13.00
N LEU A 766 -6.99 42.15 12.63
CA LEU A 766 -6.49 43.20 13.52
C LEU A 766 -7.58 44.18 13.96
N SER A 767 -8.55 44.48 13.10
CA SER A 767 -9.65 45.41 13.36
C SER A 767 -10.81 44.79 14.16
N HIS A 768 -10.72 43.50 14.51
CA HIS A 768 -11.75 42.80 15.27
C HIS A 768 -11.47 42.92 16.77
N THR A 769 -12.19 43.81 17.46
CA THR A 769 -11.92 44.22 18.86
C THR A 769 -11.98 43.07 19.87
N ALA A 770 -12.79 42.05 19.61
CA ALA A 770 -13.00 40.92 20.50
C ALA A 770 -12.50 39.59 19.90
N ILE A 771 -11.40 39.64 19.13
CA ILE A 771 -10.87 38.45 18.48
C ILE A 771 -10.26 37.47 19.48
N ASP A 772 -9.63 38.01 20.54
CA ASP A 772 -8.99 37.24 21.62
C ASP A 772 -10.00 36.55 22.55
N GLN A 773 -11.27 36.99 22.53
CA GLN A 773 -12.36 36.35 23.27
C GLN A 773 -12.85 35.07 22.57
N LYS A 774 -12.48 34.84 21.31
CA LYS A 774 -12.89 33.64 20.56
C LYS A 774 -12.06 32.43 21.00
N THR A 775 -12.70 31.28 21.10
CA THR A 775 -11.97 30.01 21.20
C THR A 775 -11.08 29.79 19.99
N SER A 776 -10.01 29.01 20.13
CA SER A 776 -9.14 28.58 19.02
C SER A 776 -9.96 28.03 17.84
N TYR A 777 -11.02 27.27 18.14
CA TYR A 777 -11.99 26.81 17.15
C TYR A 777 -12.75 27.93 16.43
N SER A 778 -13.30 28.87 17.19
CA SER A 778 -14.07 29.98 16.63
C SER A 778 -13.18 30.89 15.79
N LEU A 779 -11.92 31.05 16.17
CA LEU A 779 -10.91 31.82 15.45
C LEU A 779 -10.52 31.12 14.13
N ALA A 780 -10.15 29.83 14.17
CA ALA A 780 -9.80 29.06 12.98
C ALA A 780 -10.97 29.01 11.98
N LYS A 781 -12.19 28.79 12.47
CA LYS A 781 -13.42 28.85 11.66
C LYS A 781 -13.63 30.23 11.02
N TYR A 782 -13.42 31.30 11.79
CA TYR A 782 -13.56 32.67 11.30
C TYR A 782 -12.53 32.97 10.21
N LYS A 783 -11.25 32.62 10.44
CA LYS A 783 -10.17 32.80 9.47
C LYS A 783 -10.44 32.05 8.17
N LEU A 784 -10.81 30.77 8.24
CA LEU A 784 -11.15 29.95 7.06
C LEU A 784 -12.30 30.56 6.24
N LEU A 785 -13.32 31.12 6.90
CA LEU A 785 -14.42 31.81 6.22
C LEU A 785 -13.94 33.07 5.49
N LYS A 786 -13.02 33.85 6.08
CA LYS A 786 -12.44 35.04 5.42
C LYS A 786 -11.52 34.64 4.27
N GLU A 787 -10.67 33.64 4.47
CA GLU A 787 -9.82 33.07 3.41
C GLU A 787 -10.65 32.58 2.22
N ARG A 788 -11.73 31.82 2.46
CA ARG A 788 -12.60 31.33 1.39
C ARG A 788 -13.34 32.45 0.65
N LYS A 789 -13.59 33.59 1.31
CA LYS A 789 -14.28 34.74 0.74
C LYS A 789 -13.35 35.64 -0.07
N PHE A 790 -12.13 35.87 0.40
CA PHE A 790 -11.23 36.91 -0.14
C PHE A 790 -10.03 36.36 -0.93
N LEU A 791 -9.56 35.13 -0.68
CA LEU A 791 -8.45 34.56 -1.45
C LEU A 791 -8.94 33.99 -2.79
N ARG A 792 -8.22 34.34 -3.86
CA ARG A 792 -8.47 33.88 -5.23
C ARG A 792 -7.69 32.61 -5.55
N ARG A 793 -7.99 31.54 -4.83
CA ARG A 793 -7.34 30.22 -5.01
C ARG A 793 -8.23 29.26 -5.80
N PHE A 794 -7.62 28.46 -6.68
CA PHE A 794 -8.28 27.34 -7.33
C PHE A 794 -7.35 26.15 -7.53
N SER A 795 -7.88 24.93 -7.43
CA SER A 795 -7.11 23.71 -7.73
C SER A 795 -7.49 23.12 -9.07
N VAL A 796 -6.53 22.54 -9.78
CA VAL A 796 -6.74 21.89 -11.08
C VAL A 796 -6.79 20.37 -10.88
N LEU A 797 -7.93 19.76 -11.18
CA LEU A 797 -8.14 18.30 -11.04
C LEU A 797 -8.29 17.64 -12.41
N PRO A 798 -7.88 16.35 -12.55
CA PRO A 798 -8.23 15.57 -13.73
C PRO A 798 -9.76 15.40 -13.81
N LEU A 799 -10.28 15.27 -15.03
CA LEU A 799 -11.70 15.04 -15.24
C LEU A 799 -11.98 13.53 -15.27
N ASP A 800 -12.45 13.02 -14.15
CA ASP A 800 -12.85 11.61 -13.99
C ASP A 800 -14.39 11.48 -14.06
N VAL A 801 -14.90 10.28 -14.36
CA VAL A 801 -16.35 10.05 -14.46
C VAL A 801 -17.06 10.36 -13.15
N VAL A 802 -16.44 10.02 -12.01
CA VAL A 802 -16.95 10.30 -10.66
C VAL A 802 -17.08 11.81 -10.42
N LEU A 803 -16.07 12.59 -10.81
CA LEU A 803 -16.06 14.03 -10.61
C LEU A 803 -17.08 14.72 -11.52
N LEU A 804 -17.19 14.25 -12.77
CA LEU A 804 -18.21 14.73 -13.70
C LEU A 804 -19.62 14.41 -13.22
N GLY A 805 -19.86 13.17 -12.76
CA GLY A 805 -21.13 12.75 -12.18
C GLY A 805 -21.50 13.58 -10.95
N GLN A 806 -20.55 13.82 -10.04
CA GLN A 806 -20.76 14.70 -8.90
C GLN A 806 -21.09 16.13 -9.33
N TRP A 807 -20.41 16.69 -10.32
CA TRP A 807 -20.70 18.03 -10.83
C TRP A 807 -22.08 18.10 -11.50
N LEU A 808 -22.45 17.10 -12.31
CA LEU A 808 -23.77 17.02 -12.95
C LEU A 808 -24.88 16.98 -11.91
N LEU A 809 -24.67 16.26 -10.81
CA LEU A 809 -25.56 16.29 -9.66
C LEU A 809 -25.57 17.68 -9.03
N GLU A 810 -24.46 18.12 -8.43
CA GLU A 810 -24.40 19.28 -7.52
C GLU A 810 -24.63 20.64 -8.20
N ASN A 811 -24.21 20.81 -9.46
CA ASN A 811 -24.07 22.12 -10.11
C ASN A 811 -24.85 22.28 -11.43
N ARG A 812 -25.40 21.20 -11.99
CA ARG A 812 -26.17 21.22 -13.25
C ARG A 812 -27.57 20.63 -13.04
N ASP A 813 -27.97 19.67 -13.86
CA ASP A 813 -29.30 19.07 -13.87
C ASP A 813 -29.21 17.61 -13.41
N ALA A 814 -29.43 17.36 -12.12
CA ALA A 814 -29.33 16.02 -11.55
C ALA A 814 -30.37 15.03 -12.10
N TRP A 815 -31.56 15.51 -12.46
CA TRP A 815 -32.62 14.68 -13.02
C TRP A 815 -32.23 14.07 -14.38
N LYS A 816 -31.37 14.74 -15.17
CA LYS A 816 -30.86 14.23 -16.46
C LYS A 816 -29.95 13.01 -16.31
N VAL A 817 -29.39 12.81 -15.12
CA VAL A 817 -28.58 11.63 -14.77
C VAL A 817 -29.33 10.72 -13.80
N LEU A 818 -30.66 10.81 -13.73
CA LEU A 818 -31.52 10.01 -12.83
C LEU A 818 -31.11 10.10 -11.35
N GLU A 819 -30.56 11.25 -10.95
CA GLU A 819 -29.96 11.49 -9.63
C GLU A 819 -28.94 10.40 -9.21
N LEU A 820 -28.29 9.75 -10.20
CA LEU A 820 -27.36 8.64 -10.01
C LEU A 820 -26.12 9.10 -9.24
N ARG A 821 -26.04 8.69 -7.97
CA ARG A 821 -24.95 9.05 -7.07
C ARG A 821 -23.66 8.30 -7.42
N PRO A 822 -22.47 8.87 -7.17
CA PRO A 822 -21.21 8.22 -7.54
C PRO A 822 -21.00 6.83 -6.92
N GLU A 823 -21.47 6.62 -5.69
CA GLU A 823 -21.46 5.31 -5.04
C GLU A 823 -22.36 4.28 -5.75
N MET A 824 -23.50 4.71 -6.29
CA MET A 824 -24.41 3.86 -7.05
C MET A 824 -23.85 3.54 -8.43
N LEU A 825 -23.27 4.54 -9.10
CA LEU A 825 -22.57 4.34 -10.37
C LEU A 825 -21.42 3.33 -10.24
N GLY A 826 -20.66 3.43 -9.13
CA GLY A 826 -19.62 2.46 -8.80
C GLY A 826 -20.17 1.06 -8.50
N LEU A 827 -21.24 0.94 -7.72
CA LEU A 827 -21.87 -0.34 -7.42
C LEU A 827 -22.48 -0.99 -8.66
N LEU A 828 -23.13 -0.22 -9.53
CA LEU A 828 -23.72 -0.69 -10.78
C LEU A 828 -22.67 -1.36 -11.67
N GLY A 829 -21.51 -0.74 -11.85
CA GLY A 829 -20.39 -1.34 -12.59
C GLY A 829 -19.77 -2.56 -11.91
N CYS A 830 -19.73 -2.61 -10.57
CA CYS A 830 -19.20 -3.77 -9.84
C CYS A 830 -20.16 -4.97 -9.89
N TRP A 831 -21.46 -4.73 -9.70
CA TRP A 831 -22.47 -5.78 -9.74
C TRP A 831 -22.71 -6.30 -11.16
N ALA A 832 -22.54 -5.47 -12.19
CA ALA A 832 -22.52 -5.93 -13.58
C ALA A 832 -21.22 -6.63 -13.99
N ASP A 833 -20.27 -6.80 -13.05
CA ASP A 833 -18.94 -7.38 -13.26
C ASP A 833 -18.20 -6.77 -14.46
N VAL A 834 -18.18 -5.44 -14.53
CA VAL A 834 -17.52 -4.73 -15.64
C VAL A 834 -16.02 -4.61 -15.37
N HIS A 835 -15.23 -5.20 -16.27
CA HIS A 835 -13.77 -5.26 -16.19
C HIS A 835 -13.14 -5.26 -17.59
N PHE A 836 -11.82 -5.15 -17.67
CA PHE A 836 -11.09 -5.37 -18.93
C PHE A 836 -10.90 -6.87 -19.16
N GLY A 837 -11.47 -7.38 -20.25
CA GLY A 837 -11.50 -8.80 -20.62
C GLY A 837 -10.30 -9.32 -21.41
N GLY A 838 -9.22 -8.53 -21.57
CA GLY A 838 -8.00 -8.94 -22.27
C GLY A 838 -8.01 -8.68 -23.79
N GLU A 839 -6.84 -8.83 -24.41
CA GLU A 839 -6.68 -8.82 -25.88
C GLU A 839 -6.98 -10.20 -26.48
N PRO A 840 -7.55 -10.28 -27.69
CA PRO A 840 -7.83 -11.55 -28.33
C PRO A 840 -6.54 -12.32 -28.64
N ALA A 841 -6.56 -13.65 -28.44
CA ALA A 841 -5.46 -14.52 -28.88
C ALA A 841 -5.34 -14.50 -30.42
N GLN A 842 -4.11 -14.42 -30.94
CA GLN A 842 -3.86 -14.36 -32.38
C GLN A 842 -4.52 -15.54 -33.13
N GLY A 843 -5.34 -15.22 -34.13
CA GLY A 843 -5.97 -16.21 -35.02
C GLY A 843 -7.40 -16.65 -34.65
N VAL A 844 -7.96 -16.21 -33.52
CA VAL A 844 -9.34 -16.53 -33.14
C VAL A 844 -10.31 -15.51 -33.74
N ARG A 845 -11.19 -15.96 -34.65
CA ARG A 845 -12.25 -15.13 -35.27
C ARG A 845 -13.53 -15.04 -34.45
N GLU A 846 -13.68 -15.88 -33.43
CA GLU A 846 -14.85 -15.85 -32.55
C GLU A 846 -14.64 -14.83 -31.42
N PRO A 847 -15.66 -14.04 -31.03
CA PRO A 847 -15.53 -13.02 -29.99
C PRO A 847 -15.22 -13.67 -28.63
N HIS A 848 -13.94 -13.69 -28.26
CA HIS A 848 -13.43 -14.19 -26.98
C HIS A 848 -13.01 -13.00 -26.13
N GLY A 849 -13.88 -12.52 -25.25
CA GLY A 849 -13.61 -11.38 -24.37
C GLY A 849 -14.88 -10.81 -23.76
N GLY A 850 -14.74 -9.91 -22.78
CA GLY A 850 -15.89 -9.34 -22.09
C GLY A 850 -16.77 -8.48 -23.01
N ARG A 851 -18.07 -8.82 -23.09
CA ARG A 851 -19.09 -8.05 -23.80
C ARG A 851 -20.20 -7.68 -22.83
N TRP A 852 -20.51 -6.39 -22.71
CA TRP A 852 -21.54 -5.92 -21.78
C TRP A 852 -22.71 -5.30 -22.52
N LEU A 853 -23.90 -5.60 -22.02
CA LEU A 853 -25.13 -4.96 -22.46
C LEU A 853 -25.43 -3.79 -21.52
N ALA A 854 -25.64 -2.61 -22.10
CA ALA A 854 -25.94 -1.39 -21.36
C ALA A 854 -27.25 -0.77 -21.85
N VAL A 855 -28.09 -0.30 -20.92
CA VAL A 855 -29.25 0.55 -21.23
C VAL A 855 -29.08 1.84 -20.46
N ASP A 856 -28.94 2.96 -21.15
CA ASP A 856 -28.52 4.23 -20.56
C ASP A 856 -29.37 5.43 -21.02
N ASP A 857 -30.15 6.00 -20.09
CA ASP A 857 -30.86 7.28 -20.26
C ASP A 857 -30.15 8.47 -19.56
N THR A 858 -28.97 8.25 -18.96
CA THR A 858 -28.21 9.27 -18.21
C THR A 858 -27.35 10.19 -19.10
N GLY A 859 -27.62 10.19 -20.41
CA GLY A 859 -26.86 10.97 -21.39
C GLY A 859 -25.46 10.43 -21.71
N GLY A 860 -25.18 9.17 -21.35
CA GLY A 860 -23.89 8.51 -21.54
C GLY A 860 -23.02 8.46 -20.29
N LEU A 861 -23.53 8.82 -19.10
CA LEU A 861 -22.76 8.75 -17.85
C LEU A 861 -22.49 7.31 -17.42
N LEU A 862 -23.47 6.41 -17.57
CA LEU A 862 -23.27 4.98 -17.33
C LEU A 862 -22.26 4.42 -18.34
N VAL A 863 -22.45 4.71 -19.63
CA VAL A 863 -21.51 4.26 -20.68
C VAL A 863 -20.09 4.74 -20.41
N ALA A 864 -19.92 6.00 -19.97
CA ALA A 864 -18.61 6.53 -19.58
C ALA A 864 -18.00 5.72 -18.42
N ALA A 865 -18.77 5.40 -17.38
CA ALA A 865 -18.29 4.62 -16.24
C ALA A 865 -17.89 3.18 -16.63
N LEU A 866 -18.65 2.56 -17.53
CA LEU A 866 -18.30 1.23 -18.06
C LEU A 866 -17.01 1.30 -18.88
N ALA A 867 -16.90 2.30 -19.76
CA ALA A 867 -15.72 2.52 -20.60
C ALA A 867 -14.46 2.83 -19.78
N GLU A 868 -14.57 3.61 -18.70
CA GLU A 868 -13.46 3.93 -17.78
C GLU A 868 -12.92 2.64 -17.13
N ARG A 869 -13.81 1.74 -16.69
CA ARG A 869 -13.44 0.45 -16.10
C ARG A 869 -12.80 -0.52 -17.09
N MET A 870 -13.17 -0.42 -18.36
CA MET A 870 -12.56 -1.20 -19.44
C MET A 870 -11.29 -0.54 -20.00
N GLY A 871 -10.88 0.64 -19.54
CA GLY A 871 -9.72 1.36 -20.08
C GLY A 871 -9.94 1.97 -21.48
N LEU A 872 -11.20 2.11 -21.93
CA LEU A 872 -11.56 2.56 -23.28
C LEU A 872 -11.87 4.07 -23.38
N LEU A 873 -11.96 4.76 -22.24
CA LEU A 873 -12.42 6.14 -22.17
C LEU A 873 -11.31 7.17 -22.44
N HIS A 874 -10.04 6.80 -22.25
CA HIS A 874 -8.90 7.70 -22.43
C HIS A 874 -7.96 7.19 -23.53
N HIS A 875 -7.35 8.10 -24.29
CA HIS A 875 -6.43 7.74 -25.36
C HIS A 875 -5.03 7.48 -24.79
N GLU A 876 -4.46 6.29 -25.00
CA GLU A 876 -3.06 6.03 -24.68
C GLU A 876 -2.14 6.65 -25.76
N PRO A 877 -1.12 7.46 -25.42
CA PRO A 877 -0.16 8.01 -26.38
C PRO A 877 0.87 6.96 -26.88
N GLY A 878 0.53 5.68 -26.86
CA GLY A 878 1.46 4.56 -26.78
C GLY A 878 1.74 3.79 -28.07
N GLU A 879 0.73 3.62 -28.92
CA GLU A 879 0.68 2.55 -29.93
C GLU A 879 0.89 3.05 -31.36
N GLU A 880 1.94 3.82 -31.62
CA GLU A 880 2.30 4.22 -32.98
C GLU A 880 3.31 3.27 -33.68
N THR A 881 3.59 2.07 -33.16
CA THR A 881 4.73 1.27 -33.72
C THR A 881 4.61 -0.27 -33.78
N ALA A 882 3.46 -0.91 -33.52
CA ALA A 882 3.45 -2.38 -33.35
C ALA A 882 2.47 -3.20 -34.20
N SER A 883 1.92 -2.68 -35.31
CA SER A 883 1.03 -3.49 -36.17
C SER A 883 1.26 -3.28 -37.68
N GLN A 884 2.51 -3.30 -38.12
CA GLN A 884 2.86 -3.63 -39.51
C GLN A 884 4.00 -4.65 -39.51
N GLY A 885 3.63 -5.92 -39.45
CA GLY A 885 4.50 -7.04 -39.82
C GLY A 885 4.50 -7.24 -41.36
N PRO A 886 5.53 -7.90 -41.92
CA PRO A 886 5.96 -7.76 -43.31
C PRO A 886 5.36 -8.80 -44.28
N GLY A 887 5.27 -8.44 -45.56
CA GLY A 887 4.79 -9.24 -46.70
C GLY A 887 3.73 -8.44 -47.47
N GLU A 888 3.80 -8.16 -48.77
CA GLU A 888 4.48 -8.81 -49.90
C GLU A 888 4.88 -7.74 -50.96
N GLU A 889 5.81 -8.17 -51.81
CA GLU A 889 6.56 -7.52 -52.91
C GLU A 889 5.69 -6.88 -54.02
N GLU A 890 6.10 -5.72 -54.58
CA GLU A 890 6.68 -5.49 -55.94
C GLU A 890 5.72 -4.49 -56.66
N GLU A 891 6.10 -3.47 -57.43
CA GLU A 891 7.03 -3.38 -58.57
C GLU A 891 7.30 -1.89 -58.89
N GLU A 892 8.46 -1.61 -59.49
CA GLU A 892 8.86 -0.32 -60.07
C GLU A 892 8.00 0.07 -61.28
N GLU A 893 7.80 1.37 -61.55
CA GLU A 893 8.30 1.99 -62.79
C GLU A 893 7.90 3.47 -62.99
N SER A 894 8.91 4.23 -63.41
CA SER A 894 8.91 5.33 -64.39
C SER A 894 8.13 6.63 -64.14
N ARG A 895 8.90 7.72 -64.07
CA ARG A 895 8.48 9.03 -64.60
C ARG A 895 8.57 9.01 -66.12
N PRO A 896 7.83 9.89 -66.80
CA PRO A 896 8.54 10.92 -67.56
C PRO A 896 7.99 12.34 -67.36
N ALA A 897 8.85 13.28 -67.72
CA ALA A 897 8.70 14.72 -67.70
C ALA A 897 8.04 15.29 -68.99
N ALA A 898 7.91 16.62 -69.00
CA ALA A 898 7.64 17.54 -70.13
C ALA A 898 6.14 17.74 -70.48
N GLU A 899 5.61 18.92 -70.83
CA GLU A 899 6.03 20.34 -70.83
C GLU A 899 4.83 21.14 -71.39
N ALA A 900 4.87 22.47 -71.19
CA ALA A 900 4.22 23.50 -72.02
C ALA A 900 2.68 23.67 -71.93
N ALA A 901 2.09 24.85 -72.09
CA ALA A 901 2.50 26.26 -72.11
C ALA A 901 1.21 27.10 -72.33
N ALA A 902 1.36 28.42 -72.26
CA ALA A 902 0.44 29.49 -72.69
C ALA A 902 -0.79 29.74 -71.80
N GLY A 903 -1.13 30.95 -71.36
CA GLY A 903 -0.93 32.29 -71.92
C GLY A 903 -2.33 32.93 -71.89
N GLN A 904 -2.63 33.87 -71.00
CA GLN A 904 -2.44 35.33 -71.12
C GLN A 904 -3.81 36.04 -71.18
N ASN A 905 -3.79 37.26 -70.60
CA ASN A 905 -4.74 38.38 -70.72
C ASN A 905 -6.02 38.27 -69.89
N GLY A 906 -6.42 39.26 -69.08
CA GLY A 906 -6.13 40.69 -68.92
C GLY A 906 -7.43 41.29 -68.31
N ALA A 907 -7.61 42.50 -67.80
CA ALA A 907 -6.79 43.64 -67.42
C ALA A 907 -7.73 44.56 -66.59
N ASN A 908 -7.12 45.42 -65.77
CA ASN A 908 -7.57 46.73 -65.29
C ASN A 908 -8.66 46.92 -64.22
N GLY A 909 -8.27 47.69 -63.18
CA GLY A 909 -9.14 48.64 -62.47
C GLY A 909 -8.89 48.80 -60.96
N GLY A 910 -7.93 49.64 -60.54
CA GLY A 910 -7.95 50.32 -59.23
C GLY A 910 -8.55 51.73 -59.36
N PRO A 911 -8.75 52.55 -58.29
CA PRO A 911 -8.09 52.48 -56.98
C PRO A 911 -9.00 52.74 -55.73
N GLU A 912 -8.34 52.85 -54.57
CA GLU A 912 -8.76 53.45 -53.29
C GLU A 912 -9.38 52.54 -52.20
N GLN A 913 -8.49 52.07 -51.31
CA GLN A 913 -8.81 51.59 -49.96
C GLN A 913 -8.04 52.43 -48.93
N GLN A 914 -8.78 53.05 -47.99
CA GLN A 914 -8.30 53.36 -46.65
C GLN A 914 -8.98 52.41 -45.65
N GLN A 915 -8.14 51.61 -44.99
CA GLN A 915 -8.17 51.17 -43.58
C GLN A 915 -9.43 50.54 -42.98
N GLU A 916 -9.37 49.21 -42.75
CA GLU A 916 -9.68 48.55 -41.47
C GLU A 916 -9.07 47.11 -41.44
N PRO A 917 -8.74 46.52 -40.27
CA PRO A 917 -7.78 45.43 -40.15
C PRO A 917 -8.37 44.04 -40.45
N PRO A 918 -7.64 43.11 -41.11
CA PRO A 918 -8.14 41.79 -41.37
C PRO A 918 -8.04 40.86 -40.15
N SER A 919 -9.18 40.23 -39.88
CA SER A 919 -9.38 39.03 -39.10
C SER A 919 -8.37 37.91 -39.43
N SER A 920 -7.80 37.32 -38.39
CA SER A 920 -7.27 35.95 -38.25
C SER A 920 -6.81 35.20 -39.53
N PRO A 921 -5.53 34.76 -39.63
CA PRO A 921 -5.13 33.86 -40.69
C PRO A 921 -5.84 32.51 -40.53
N GLN A 922 -6.74 32.21 -41.47
CA GLN A 922 -7.25 30.86 -41.72
C GLN A 922 -6.05 29.96 -42.01
N ALA A 923 -5.67 29.15 -41.04
CA ALA A 923 -4.71 28.08 -41.25
C ALA A 923 -5.33 27.05 -42.20
N GLN A 924 -4.95 27.14 -43.47
CA GLN A 924 -5.13 26.09 -44.46
C GLN A 924 -4.56 24.78 -43.92
N ARG A 925 -5.43 23.83 -43.56
CA ARG A 925 -5.07 22.44 -43.30
C ARG A 925 -5.48 21.61 -44.51
N THR A 926 -4.58 21.50 -45.47
CA THR A 926 -4.66 20.50 -46.54
C THR A 926 -4.05 19.19 -46.06
N SER A 927 -4.75 18.45 -45.19
CA SER A 927 -4.41 17.03 -44.99
C SER A 927 -4.98 16.23 -46.16
N LYS A 928 -4.12 15.73 -47.05
CA LYS A 928 -4.51 14.79 -48.11
C LYS A 928 -5.22 13.59 -47.48
N LYS A 929 -6.54 13.46 -47.71
CA LYS A 929 -7.31 12.28 -47.34
C LYS A 929 -6.80 11.08 -48.15
N ARG A 930 -6.24 10.06 -47.51
CA ARG A 930 -6.06 8.75 -48.15
C ARG A 930 -7.45 8.19 -48.51
N PRO A 931 -7.67 7.63 -49.70
CA PRO A 931 -8.91 6.91 -49.99
C PRO A 931 -8.99 5.66 -49.10
N ARG A 932 -10.10 5.46 -48.39
CA ARG A 932 -10.36 4.23 -47.60
C ARG A 932 -10.56 3.06 -48.57
N CYS A 933 -9.93 1.91 -48.29
CA CYS A 933 -9.75 0.85 -49.29
C CYS A 933 -11.00 -0.02 -49.50
N ARG A 934 -11.86 -0.28 -48.50
CA ARG A 934 -13.17 -0.92 -48.72
C ARG A 934 -14.24 -0.36 -47.76
N ASP A 935 -15.51 -0.38 -48.19
CA ASP A 935 -16.65 0.04 -47.36
C ASP A 935 -16.91 -0.87 -46.15
N PHE A 936 -16.32 -2.06 -46.12
CA PHE A 936 -16.58 -3.09 -45.12
C PHE A 936 -15.40 -3.31 -44.14
N ASP A 937 -14.36 -2.47 -44.19
CA ASP A 937 -13.14 -2.61 -43.36
C ASP A 937 -13.28 -1.96 -41.96
N ASP A 938 -14.48 -1.53 -41.54
CA ASP A 938 -14.72 -1.01 -40.18
C ASP A 938 -14.74 -2.20 -39.19
N HIS A 939 -13.58 -2.78 -38.87
CA HIS A 939 -13.49 -3.88 -37.89
C HIS A 939 -13.94 -3.40 -36.51
N PHE A 940 -15.07 -3.91 -36.03
CA PHE A 940 -15.46 -3.81 -34.63
C PHE A 940 -14.40 -4.46 -33.75
N ALA A 941 -14.23 -3.93 -32.53
CA ALA A 941 -13.38 -4.61 -31.57
C ALA A 941 -13.99 -5.98 -31.23
N LEU A 942 -13.16 -7.03 -31.26
CA LEU A 942 -13.58 -8.40 -30.95
C LEU A 942 -13.77 -8.62 -29.43
N THR A 943 -13.18 -7.75 -28.62
CA THR A 943 -13.19 -7.82 -27.15
C THR A 943 -13.50 -6.44 -26.55
N ASN A 944 -13.97 -6.44 -25.30
CA ASN A 944 -14.25 -5.21 -24.54
C ASN A 944 -15.26 -4.30 -25.25
N THR A 945 -16.39 -4.86 -25.68
CA THR A 945 -17.44 -4.10 -26.35
C THR A 945 -18.57 -3.74 -25.40
N ILE A 946 -19.11 -2.53 -25.57
CA ILE A 946 -20.33 -2.07 -24.89
C ILE A 946 -21.43 -1.99 -25.95
N THR A 947 -22.43 -2.85 -25.86
CA THR A 947 -23.64 -2.72 -26.68
C THR A 947 -24.64 -1.86 -25.93
N LEU A 948 -24.93 -0.67 -26.46
CA LEU A 948 -25.84 0.30 -25.85
C LEU A 948 -27.21 0.20 -26.50
N ILE A 949 -28.22 -0.23 -25.74
CA ILE A 949 -29.61 -0.16 -26.17
C ILE A 949 -30.21 1.20 -25.77
N HIS A 950 -30.87 1.87 -26.71
CA HIS A 950 -31.52 3.17 -26.48
C HIS A 950 -32.95 3.25 -27.05
N SER A 951 -33.76 4.17 -26.51
CA SER A 951 -35.17 4.37 -26.87
C SER A 951 -35.40 5.24 -28.11
N ASN A 952 -34.50 6.19 -28.36
CA ASN A 952 -34.65 7.16 -29.44
C ASN A 952 -34.09 6.65 -30.78
N SER A 953 -34.29 7.40 -31.88
CA SER A 953 -33.64 7.09 -33.17
C SER A 953 -32.11 7.21 -33.13
N GLN A 954 -31.58 8.02 -32.22
CA GLN A 954 -30.14 8.16 -31.95
C GLN A 954 -29.88 8.10 -30.44
N PRO A 955 -28.74 7.52 -30.00
CA PRO A 955 -28.40 7.47 -28.59
C PRO A 955 -28.02 8.86 -28.06
N ASN A 956 -28.46 9.20 -26.85
CA ASN A 956 -28.01 10.42 -26.17
C ASN A 956 -26.68 10.16 -25.46
N LEU A 957 -25.57 10.55 -26.09
CA LEU A 957 -24.20 10.40 -25.57
C LEU A 957 -23.53 11.74 -25.30
N SER A 958 -24.32 12.76 -24.94
CA SER A 958 -23.84 14.13 -24.73
C SER A 958 -22.77 14.25 -23.63
N VAL A 959 -22.77 13.34 -22.65
CA VAL A 959 -21.76 13.28 -21.57
C VAL A 959 -20.39 12.83 -22.10
N LEU A 960 -20.33 11.94 -23.10
CA LEU A 960 -19.06 11.47 -23.65
C LEU A 960 -18.27 12.57 -24.37
N ARG A 961 -18.94 13.66 -24.77
CA ARG A 961 -18.25 14.87 -25.26
C ARG A 961 -17.34 15.49 -24.22
N TYR A 962 -17.50 15.18 -22.93
CA TYR A 962 -16.56 15.57 -21.89
C TYR A 962 -15.24 14.80 -21.92
N PHE A 963 -15.19 13.67 -22.61
CA PHE A 963 -14.02 12.80 -22.76
C PHE A 963 -13.51 12.79 -24.21
N ASP A 964 -13.77 13.88 -24.95
CA ASP A 964 -13.34 14.08 -26.34
C ASP A 964 -13.84 13.02 -27.34
N TYR A 965 -14.94 12.34 -27.00
CA TYR A 965 -15.70 11.48 -27.92
C TYR A 965 -16.95 12.21 -28.42
N ASP A 966 -17.09 12.33 -29.74
CA ASP A 966 -18.31 12.86 -30.38
C ASP A 966 -19.01 11.79 -31.21
N ALA A 967 -20.16 11.33 -30.73
CA ALA A 967 -20.97 10.32 -31.41
C ALA A 967 -21.60 10.83 -32.72
N SER A 968 -21.67 12.16 -32.94
CA SER A 968 -22.22 12.74 -34.17
C SER A 968 -21.25 12.76 -35.35
N ASP A 969 -19.96 12.53 -35.15
CA ASP A 969 -18.98 12.47 -36.24
C ASP A 969 -18.83 11.03 -36.77
N PRO A 970 -19.41 10.70 -37.94
CA PRO A 970 -19.31 9.37 -38.51
C PRO A 970 -17.92 9.05 -39.08
N ASN A 971 -17.03 10.05 -39.22
CA ASN A 971 -15.71 9.90 -39.80
C ASN A 971 -14.65 10.65 -38.96
N PRO A 972 -14.34 10.13 -37.77
CA PRO A 972 -13.31 10.74 -36.92
C PRO A 972 -11.96 10.74 -37.65
N THR A 973 -11.16 11.78 -37.38
CA THR A 973 -9.79 11.87 -37.89
C THR A 973 -8.88 10.91 -37.11
N TYR A 974 -7.97 10.21 -37.79
CA TYR A 974 -7.01 9.33 -37.14
C TYR A 974 -6.01 10.13 -36.28
N PRO A 975 -5.62 9.66 -35.09
CA PRO A 975 -6.09 8.45 -34.41
C PRO A 975 -7.52 8.59 -33.86
N TYR A 976 -8.36 7.56 -34.07
CA TYR A 976 -9.75 7.56 -33.60
C TYR A 976 -9.83 7.16 -32.13
N HIS A 977 -10.82 7.72 -31.42
CA HIS A 977 -11.12 7.37 -30.04
C HIS A 977 -11.50 5.87 -29.94
N PRO A 978 -11.01 5.08 -28.94
CA PRO A 978 -11.29 3.64 -28.82
C PRO A 978 -12.78 3.28 -28.80
N LEU A 979 -13.62 4.11 -28.17
CA LEU A 979 -15.08 3.96 -28.22
C LEU A 979 -15.68 3.93 -29.64
N PHE A 980 -15.01 4.40 -30.69
CA PHE A 980 -15.54 4.31 -32.05
C PHE A 980 -15.73 2.85 -32.52
N THR A 981 -14.81 1.97 -32.12
CA THR A 981 -14.80 0.53 -32.42
C THR A 981 -15.50 -0.31 -31.36
N ASN A 982 -15.45 0.13 -30.09
CA ASN A 982 -15.92 -0.66 -28.94
C ASN A 982 -17.35 -0.32 -28.48
N LEU A 983 -17.92 0.84 -28.86
CA LEU A 983 -19.29 1.23 -28.52
C LEU A 983 -20.24 0.93 -29.68
N LEU A 984 -21.22 0.06 -29.42
CA LEU A 984 -22.17 -0.47 -30.41
C LEU A 984 -23.60 -0.04 -30.04
N PRO A 985 -24.07 1.13 -30.50
CA PRO A 985 -25.43 1.58 -30.21
C PRO A 985 -26.49 0.87 -31.08
N ILE A 986 -27.61 0.52 -30.48
CA ILE A 986 -28.78 -0.10 -31.12
C ILE A 986 -30.08 0.46 -30.52
N SER A 987 -31.10 0.68 -31.34
CA SER A 987 -32.42 1.09 -30.82
C SER A 987 -33.26 -0.11 -30.39
N TRP A 988 -34.21 0.08 -29.47
CA TRP A 988 -35.18 -0.99 -29.11
C TRP A 988 -35.95 -1.51 -30.33
N LEU A 989 -36.31 -0.63 -31.28
CA LEU A 989 -36.96 -1.03 -32.53
C LEU A 989 -36.06 -1.96 -33.36
N GLN A 990 -34.80 -1.59 -33.54
CA GLN A 990 -33.82 -2.39 -34.29
C GLN A 990 -33.56 -3.76 -33.62
N LEU A 991 -33.63 -3.83 -32.30
CA LEU A 991 -33.45 -5.09 -31.57
C LEU A 991 -34.67 -6.00 -31.68
N VAL A 992 -35.88 -5.47 -31.49
CA VAL A 992 -37.13 -6.24 -31.41
C VAL A 992 -37.69 -6.56 -32.80
N ASP A 993 -37.79 -5.56 -33.69
CA ASP A 993 -38.31 -5.71 -35.04
C ASP A 993 -37.50 -4.90 -36.08
N PRO A 994 -36.35 -5.42 -36.55
CA PRO A 994 -35.50 -4.76 -37.53
C PRO A 994 -36.20 -4.48 -38.86
N ALA A 995 -37.24 -5.23 -39.22
CA ALA A 995 -37.93 -5.06 -40.49
C ALA A 995 -38.69 -3.72 -40.58
N GLN A 996 -39.04 -3.13 -39.44
CA GLN A 996 -39.71 -1.83 -39.36
C GLN A 996 -38.75 -0.64 -39.37
N ASP A 997 -37.44 -0.86 -39.17
CA ASP A 997 -36.46 0.22 -39.20
C ASP A 997 -36.03 0.53 -40.64
N VAL A 998 -36.15 1.81 -41.02
CA VAL A 998 -35.84 2.30 -42.37
C VAL A 998 -34.39 2.02 -42.78
N VAL A 999 -33.45 2.07 -41.82
CA VAL A 999 -32.03 1.83 -42.10
C VAL A 999 -31.79 0.35 -42.40
N CYS A 1000 -32.55 -0.56 -41.81
CA CYS A 1000 -32.42 -2.00 -42.06
C CYS A 1000 -33.19 -2.46 -43.29
N SER A 1001 -34.41 -1.96 -43.50
CA SER A 1001 -35.30 -2.35 -44.60
C SER A 1001 -34.83 -1.87 -45.97
N GLU A 1002 -34.22 -0.69 -46.04
CA GLU A 1002 -33.74 -0.10 -47.31
C GLU A 1002 -32.27 -0.43 -47.57
N LYS A 1003 -31.99 -1.66 -48.04
CA LYS A 1003 -30.64 -2.01 -48.51
C LYS A 1003 -30.23 -1.12 -49.70
N PRO A 1004 -29.09 -0.40 -49.62
CA PRO A 1004 -28.57 0.35 -50.77
C PRO A 1004 -28.29 -0.60 -51.95
N ALA A 1005 -28.69 -0.19 -53.16
CA ALA A 1005 -28.48 -0.98 -54.37
C ALA A 1005 -26.98 -1.27 -54.59
N ASP A 1006 -26.63 -2.51 -54.92
CA ASP A 1006 -25.24 -2.89 -55.20
C ASP A 1006 -24.84 -2.37 -56.60
N VAL A 1007 -23.99 -1.35 -56.63
CA VAL A 1007 -23.49 -0.68 -57.86
C VAL A 1007 -22.09 -1.18 -58.21
N THR A 1008 -21.81 -1.38 -59.50
CA THR A 1008 -20.49 -1.85 -59.96
C THR A 1008 -19.40 -0.78 -59.73
N PRO A 1009 -18.13 -1.17 -59.52
CA PRO A 1009 -17.04 -0.21 -59.31
C PRO A 1009 -16.89 0.83 -60.44
N ASP A 1010 -17.13 0.41 -61.68
CA ASP A 1010 -17.02 1.26 -62.87
C ASP A 1010 -18.15 2.30 -62.94
N GLU A 1011 -19.38 1.90 -62.61
CA GLU A 1011 -20.52 2.82 -62.54
C GLU A 1011 -20.35 3.80 -61.37
N LEU A 1012 -19.79 3.35 -60.24
CA LEU A 1012 -19.53 4.18 -59.08
C LEU A 1012 -18.43 5.21 -59.32
N ALA A 1013 -17.42 4.87 -60.14
CA ALA A 1013 -16.36 5.79 -60.56
C ALA A 1013 -16.91 6.94 -61.42
N SER A 1014 -17.97 6.69 -62.22
CA SER A 1014 -18.63 7.68 -63.07
C SER A 1014 -19.43 8.74 -62.30
N TRP A 1015 -19.76 8.50 -61.03
CA TRP A 1015 -20.59 9.39 -60.23
C TRP A 1015 -19.83 10.62 -59.71
N LYS A 1016 -20.55 11.75 -59.60
CA LYS A 1016 -20.03 12.97 -58.93
C LYS A 1016 -19.52 12.64 -57.51
N PRO A 1017 -18.42 13.24 -57.03
CA PRO A 1017 -17.83 12.94 -55.72
C PRO A 1017 -18.82 12.99 -54.53
N ASN A 1018 -19.76 13.93 -54.53
CA ASN A 1018 -20.79 14.04 -53.49
C ASN A 1018 -21.78 12.86 -53.52
N ARG A 1019 -22.20 12.40 -54.71
CA ARG A 1019 -23.12 11.26 -54.88
C ARG A 1019 -22.42 9.96 -54.46
N ARG A 1020 -21.17 9.77 -54.91
CA ARG A 1020 -20.31 8.65 -54.51
C ARG A 1020 -20.08 8.61 -52.99
N GLY A 1021 -19.74 9.76 -52.39
CA GLY A 1021 -19.56 9.87 -50.94
C GLY A 1021 -20.82 9.55 -50.14
N ASN A 1022 -21.99 10.02 -50.60
CA ASN A 1022 -23.28 9.70 -49.97
C ASN A 1022 -23.65 8.22 -50.08
N TYR A 1023 -23.37 7.59 -51.21
CA TYR A 1023 -23.57 6.15 -51.41
C TYR A 1023 -22.76 5.32 -50.42
N HIS A 1024 -21.45 5.54 -50.36
CA HIS A 1024 -20.56 4.87 -49.41
C HIS A 1024 -20.99 5.12 -47.96
N ARG A 1025 -21.47 6.33 -47.62
CA ARG A 1025 -22.00 6.64 -46.28
C ARG A 1025 -23.25 5.83 -45.96
N LYS A 1026 -24.21 5.73 -46.89
CA LYS A 1026 -25.44 4.95 -46.71
C LYS A 1026 -25.13 3.46 -46.58
N ARG A 1027 -24.23 2.93 -47.43
CA ARG A 1027 -23.82 1.52 -47.42
C ARG A 1027 -23.10 1.13 -46.13
N ARG A 1028 -22.14 1.94 -45.67
CA ARG A 1028 -21.47 1.74 -44.36
C ARG A 1028 -22.45 1.77 -43.19
N ARG A 1029 -23.38 2.73 -43.19
CA ARG A 1029 -24.39 2.84 -42.13
C ARG A 1029 -25.30 1.61 -42.10
N TRP A 1030 -25.77 1.15 -43.27
CA TRP A 1030 -26.58 -0.06 -43.40
C TRP A 1030 -25.81 -1.31 -42.90
N ALA A 1031 -24.58 -1.52 -43.40
CA ALA A 1031 -23.76 -2.66 -43.03
C ALA A 1031 -23.44 -2.69 -41.52
N ARG A 1032 -22.98 -1.56 -40.97
CA ARG A 1032 -22.68 -1.41 -39.53
C ARG A 1032 -23.90 -1.71 -38.66
N THR A 1033 -25.08 -1.21 -39.05
CA THR A 1033 -26.31 -1.37 -38.26
C THR A 1033 -26.76 -2.84 -38.26
N ASN A 1034 -26.75 -3.50 -39.42
CA ASN A 1034 -27.14 -4.91 -39.52
C ASN A 1034 -26.16 -5.83 -38.78
N GLU A 1035 -24.86 -5.60 -38.88
CA GLU A 1035 -23.87 -6.39 -38.16
C GLU A 1035 -24.01 -6.23 -36.64
N VAL A 1036 -24.27 -5.02 -36.13
CA VAL A 1036 -24.58 -4.80 -34.71
C VAL A 1036 -25.86 -5.53 -34.29
N ILE A 1037 -26.91 -5.52 -35.11
CA ILE A 1037 -28.17 -6.23 -34.82
C ILE A 1037 -27.96 -7.74 -34.77
N GLU A 1038 -27.31 -8.32 -35.78
CA GLU A 1038 -27.02 -9.75 -35.86
C GLU A 1038 -26.17 -10.20 -34.67
N ASN A 1039 -25.09 -9.45 -34.38
CA ASN A 1039 -24.21 -9.74 -33.25
C ASN A 1039 -24.88 -9.54 -31.88
N THR A 1040 -25.85 -8.64 -31.77
CA THR A 1040 -26.64 -8.46 -30.53
C THR A 1040 -27.63 -9.59 -30.35
N ARG A 1041 -28.35 -9.99 -31.41
CA ARG A 1041 -29.34 -11.09 -31.39
C ARG A 1041 -28.71 -12.47 -31.21
N ALA A 1042 -27.44 -12.63 -31.59
CA ALA A 1042 -26.65 -13.83 -31.29
C ALA A 1042 -26.50 -14.08 -29.76
N GLY A 1043 -26.62 -13.02 -28.94
CA GLY A 1043 -26.53 -13.11 -27.48
C GLY A 1043 -25.12 -13.40 -26.97
N GLY A 1044 -25.01 -13.95 -25.76
CA GLY A 1044 -23.72 -14.28 -25.12
C GLY A 1044 -23.08 -13.15 -24.33
N PHE A 1045 -23.86 -12.15 -23.89
CA PHE A 1045 -23.34 -11.03 -23.10
C PHE A 1045 -22.95 -11.47 -21.68
N SER A 1046 -21.79 -10.99 -21.22
CA SER A 1046 -21.18 -11.33 -19.94
C SER A 1046 -21.85 -10.67 -18.74
N GLY A 1047 -22.56 -9.55 -18.94
CA GLY A 1047 -23.28 -8.82 -17.88
C GLY A 1047 -24.23 -7.75 -18.42
N LEU A 1048 -25.18 -7.33 -17.57
CA LEU A 1048 -26.17 -6.28 -17.87
C LEU A 1048 -26.07 -5.14 -16.86
N ALA A 1049 -25.92 -3.91 -17.37
CA ALA A 1049 -26.02 -2.68 -16.58
C ALA A 1049 -27.13 -1.76 -17.12
N VAL A 1050 -28.09 -1.39 -16.28
CA VAL A 1050 -29.23 -0.55 -16.68
C VAL A 1050 -29.34 0.67 -15.79
N ALA A 1051 -29.46 1.85 -16.40
CA ALA A 1051 -29.90 3.09 -15.77
C ALA A 1051 -30.85 3.81 -16.72
N SER A 1052 -32.16 3.52 -16.60
CA SER A 1052 -33.18 3.99 -17.52
C SER A 1052 -34.46 4.39 -16.77
N THR A 1053 -35.26 5.23 -17.42
CA THR A 1053 -36.62 5.58 -16.97
C THR A 1053 -37.67 4.55 -17.38
N MET A 1054 -37.30 3.58 -18.22
CA MET A 1054 -38.19 2.51 -18.67
C MET A 1054 -38.54 1.55 -17.54
N ASP A 1055 -39.68 0.89 -17.66
CA ASP A 1055 -40.09 -0.18 -16.76
C ASP A 1055 -39.05 -1.31 -16.73
N PRO A 1056 -38.44 -1.62 -15.57
CA PRO A 1056 -37.41 -2.64 -15.45
C PRO A 1056 -37.87 -4.04 -15.87
N VAL A 1057 -39.16 -4.36 -15.70
CA VAL A 1057 -39.73 -5.66 -16.09
C VAL A 1057 -39.70 -5.81 -17.61
N SER A 1058 -40.14 -4.77 -18.33
CA SER A 1058 -40.12 -4.74 -19.80
C SER A 1058 -38.69 -4.79 -20.36
N VAL A 1059 -37.75 -4.06 -19.75
CA VAL A 1059 -36.33 -4.09 -20.15
C VAL A 1059 -35.74 -5.49 -19.95
N LEU A 1060 -35.96 -6.09 -18.78
CA LEU A 1060 -35.37 -7.38 -18.43
C LEU A 1060 -35.96 -8.52 -19.28
N ARG A 1061 -37.24 -8.44 -19.68
CA ARG A 1061 -37.89 -9.41 -20.57
C ARG A 1061 -37.13 -9.58 -21.89
N GLU A 1062 -36.74 -8.49 -22.53
CA GLU A 1062 -36.05 -8.52 -23.82
C GLU A 1062 -34.53 -8.72 -23.66
N ALA A 1063 -33.95 -8.33 -22.52
CA ALA A 1063 -32.50 -8.46 -22.28
C ALA A 1063 -32.07 -9.84 -21.76
N LEU A 1064 -32.87 -10.54 -20.94
CA LEU A 1064 -32.53 -11.86 -20.37
C LEU A 1064 -32.14 -12.93 -21.38
N PRO A 1065 -32.79 -13.05 -22.56
CA PRO A 1065 -32.39 -14.02 -23.58
C PRO A 1065 -31.02 -13.76 -24.21
N LEU A 1066 -30.54 -12.51 -24.14
CA LEU A 1066 -29.26 -12.10 -24.71
C LEU A 1066 -28.08 -12.40 -23.77
N LEU A 1067 -28.36 -12.56 -22.47
CA LEU A 1067 -27.35 -12.80 -21.44
C LEU A 1067 -26.87 -14.25 -21.41
N ALA A 1068 -25.57 -14.44 -21.20
CA ALA A 1068 -24.99 -15.76 -20.95
C ALA A 1068 -25.45 -16.32 -19.59
N GLY A 1069 -25.44 -17.65 -19.45
CA GLY A 1069 -25.69 -18.30 -18.16
C GLY A 1069 -24.65 -17.88 -17.12
N GLY A 1070 -25.10 -17.44 -15.94
CA GLY A 1070 -24.25 -16.91 -14.88
C GLY A 1070 -23.91 -15.43 -14.99
N ALA A 1071 -24.31 -14.75 -16.08
CA ALA A 1071 -24.10 -13.32 -16.25
C ALA A 1071 -24.83 -12.53 -15.14
N PRO A 1072 -24.15 -11.58 -14.47
CA PRO A 1072 -24.79 -10.78 -13.46
C PRO A 1072 -25.60 -9.64 -14.08
N ILE A 1073 -26.66 -9.26 -13.36
CA ILE A 1073 -27.64 -8.26 -13.75
C ILE A 1073 -27.63 -7.18 -12.68
N ALA A 1074 -27.45 -5.93 -13.11
CA ALA A 1074 -27.50 -4.77 -12.24
C ALA A 1074 -28.38 -3.68 -12.85
N ILE A 1075 -29.47 -3.32 -12.17
CA ILE A 1075 -30.45 -2.34 -12.65
C ILE A 1075 -30.62 -1.25 -11.61
N TYR A 1076 -30.33 -0.01 -11.99
CA TYR A 1076 -30.50 1.16 -11.15
C TYR A 1076 -31.87 1.81 -11.35
N SER A 1077 -32.48 2.24 -10.26
CA SER A 1077 -33.65 3.11 -10.25
C SER A 1077 -33.52 4.18 -9.15
N PRO A 1078 -33.96 5.43 -9.38
CA PRO A 1078 -33.97 6.45 -8.34
C PRO A 1078 -34.94 6.11 -7.18
N THR A 1079 -36.03 5.40 -7.47
CA THR A 1079 -37.04 4.97 -6.49
C THR A 1079 -37.10 3.44 -6.38
N ILE A 1080 -37.62 2.94 -5.26
CA ILE A 1080 -37.57 1.50 -4.94
C ILE A 1080 -38.69 0.69 -5.60
N GLU A 1081 -39.85 1.31 -5.83
CA GLU A 1081 -41.10 0.64 -6.20
C GLU A 1081 -41.00 -0.15 -7.52
N PRO A 1082 -40.37 0.39 -8.60
CA PRO A 1082 -40.19 -0.39 -9.84
C PRO A 1082 -39.30 -1.62 -9.66
N LEU A 1083 -38.32 -1.55 -8.75
CA LEU A 1083 -37.41 -2.67 -8.48
C LEU A 1083 -38.05 -3.70 -7.54
N GLU A 1084 -38.91 -3.28 -6.63
CA GLU A 1084 -39.71 -4.19 -5.80
C GLU A 1084 -40.67 -5.02 -6.66
N GLN A 1085 -41.36 -4.39 -7.61
CA GLN A 1085 -42.19 -5.08 -8.61
C GLN A 1085 -41.37 -6.10 -9.42
N LEU A 1086 -40.14 -5.76 -9.77
CA LEU A 1086 -39.22 -6.66 -10.45
C LEU A 1086 -38.77 -7.84 -9.57
N VAL A 1087 -38.44 -7.60 -8.30
CA VAL A 1087 -38.08 -8.67 -7.35
C VAL A 1087 -39.24 -9.63 -7.13
N ASP A 1088 -40.46 -9.11 -7.02
CA ASP A 1088 -41.64 -9.94 -6.82
C ASP A 1088 -41.86 -10.93 -7.98
N CYS A 1089 -41.49 -10.56 -9.22
CA CYS A 1089 -41.50 -11.48 -10.36
C CYS A 1089 -40.62 -12.73 -10.13
N PHE A 1090 -39.58 -12.64 -9.30
CA PHE A 1090 -38.66 -13.75 -8.97
C PHE A 1090 -38.85 -14.27 -7.53
N SER A 1091 -39.96 -13.94 -6.89
CA SER A 1091 -40.26 -14.37 -5.52
C SER A 1091 -40.34 -15.89 -5.40
N ILE A 1092 -40.16 -16.39 -4.17
CA ILE A 1092 -40.27 -17.83 -3.90
C ILE A 1092 -41.69 -18.31 -4.19
N GLY A 1093 -42.71 -17.50 -3.85
CA GLY A 1093 -44.12 -17.81 -4.09
C GLY A 1093 -44.43 -17.97 -5.58
N ARG A 1094 -44.03 -17.01 -6.42
CA ARG A 1094 -44.23 -17.10 -7.88
C ARG A 1094 -43.44 -18.25 -8.51
N ARG A 1095 -42.21 -18.52 -8.04
CA ARG A 1095 -41.46 -19.71 -8.49
C ARG A 1095 -42.15 -21.02 -8.14
N ALA A 1096 -42.71 -21.15 -6.93
CA ALA A 1096 -43.45 -22.33 -6.52
C ALA A 1096 -44.76 -22.49 -7.33
N ALA A 1097 -45.48 -21.39 -7.57
CA ALA A 1097 -46.67 -21.38 -8.43
C ALA A 1097 -46.34 -21.78 -9.87
N TRP A 1098 -45.24 -21.26 -10.44
CA TRP A 1098 -44.78 -21.64 -11.79
C TRP A 1098 -44.49 -23.13 -11.94
N VAL A 1099 -43.90 -23.75 -10.92
CA VAL A 1099 -43.58 -25.20 -10.94
C VAL A 1099 -44.82 -26.08 -10.71
N SER A 1100 -45.78 -25.61 -9.92
CA SER A 1100 -46.98 -26.39 -9.55
C SER A 1100 -48.14 -26.21 -10.53
N SER A 1101 -48.28 -25.03 -11.13
CA SER A 1101 -49.33 -24.67 -12.08
C SER A 1101 -48.73 -23.83 -13.21
N LEU A 1102 -48.25 -24.49 -14.26
CA LEU A 1102 -47.68 -23.82 -15.42
C LEU A 1102 -48.80 -23.14 -16.24
N PRO A 1103 -48.64 -21.90 -16.72
CA PRO A 1103 -49.63 -21.27 -17.59
C PRO A 1103 -49.85 -22.07 -18.88
N ALA A 1104 -51.10 -22.13 -19.36
CA ALA A 1104 -51.45 -22.87 -20.59
C ALA A 1104 -50.65 -22.42 -21.82
N GLU A 1105 -50.25 -21.14 -21.89
CA GLU A 1105 -49.41 -20.61 -22.96
C GLU A 1105 -47.93 -21.03 -22.87
N ALA A 1106 -47.48 -21.52 -21.71
CA ALA A 1106 -46.11 -21.99 -21.46
C ALA A 1106 -45.99 -23.52 -21.51
N GLU A 1107 -47.12 -24.23 -21.49
CA GLU A 1107 -47.16 -25.70 -21.53
C GLU A 1107 -46.74 -26.23 -22.91
N GLY A 1108 -45.87 -27.25 -22.93
CA GLY A 1108 -45.37 -27.87 -24.16
C GLY A 1108 -44.27 -27.10 -24.92
N LYS A 1109 -43.87 -25.91 -24.47
CA LYS A 1109 -42.77 -25.14 -25.09
C LYS A 1109 -41.40 -25.69 -24.70
N THR A 1110 -40.45 -25.62 -25.63
CA THR A 1110 -39.04 -25.94 -25.38
C THR A 1110 -38.39 -24.89 -24.47
N GLN A 1111 -37.26 -25.23 -23.83
CA GLN A 1111 -36.56 -24.28 -22.94
C GLN A 1111 -36.16 -22.98 -23.65
N ALA A 1112 -35.75 -23.05 -24.92
CA ALA A 1112 -35.40 -21.87 -25.71
C ALA A 1112 -36.62 -20.98 -26.02
N GLU A 1113 -37.81 -21.57 -26.20
CA GLU A 1113 -39.06 -20.85 -26.39
C GLU A 1113 -39.59 -20.26 -25.08
N LEU A 1114 -39.36 -20.94 -23.95
CA LEU A 1114 -39.68 -20.45 -22.61
C LEU A 1114 -38.78 -19.29 -22.18
N ASP A 1115 -37.52 -19.28 -22.62
CA ASP A 1115 -36.59 -18.18 -22.35
C ASP A 1115 -37.00 -16.89 -23.09
N ARG A 1116 -37.66 -17.00 -24.26
CA ARG A 1116 -38.16 -15.87 -25.07
C ARG A 1116 -39.67 -15.62 -24.90
N TRP A 1117 -40.28 -16.21 -23.88
CA TRP A 1117 -41.72 -16.10 -23.68
C TRP A 1117 -42.13 -14.69 -23.20
N ARG A 1118 -43.20 -14.14 -23.78
CA ARG A 1118 -43.64 -12.76 -23.56
C ARG A 1118 -44.29 -12.50 -22.19
N GLY A 1119 -44.54 -13.54 -21.40
CA GLY A 1119 -45.18 -13.43 -20.10
C GLY A 1119 -46.71 -13.32 -20.17
N THR A 1120 -47.35 -13.56 -19.03
CA THR A 1120 -48.78 -13.25 -18.77
C THR A 1120 -48.90 -12.16 -17.71
N ARG A 1121 -50.13 -11.73 -17.40
CA ARG A 1121 -50.40 -10.78 -16.30
C ARG A 1121 -49.94 -11.32 -14.94
N GLU A 1122 -50.04 -12.64 -14.73
CA GLU A 1122 -49.64 -13.31 -13.49
C GLU A 1122 -48.12 -13.59 -13.44
N PHE A 1123 -47.54 -13.93 -14.59
CA PHE A 1123 -46.09 -14.15 -14.73
C PHE A 1123 -45.51 -13.24 -15.82
N PRO A 1124 -45.19 -11.97 -15.50
CA PRO A 1124 -44.66 -11.02 -16.47
C PRO A 1124 -43.30 -11.42 -17.08
N ILE A 1125 -42.52 -12.20 -16.34
CA ILE A 1125 -41.24 -12.81 -16.72
C ILE A 1125 -41.23 -14.24 -16.15
N ASN A 1126 -40.57 -15.18 -16.84
CA ASN A 1126 -40.35 -16.51 -16.31
C ASN A 1126 -39.51 -16.43 -15.00
N PRO A 1127 -40.06 -16.84 -13.84
CA PRO A 1127 -39.45 -16.62 -12.54
C PRO A 1127 -38.23 -17.52 -12.28
N THR A 1128 -37.94 -18.48 -13.17
CA THR A 1128 -36.80 -19.40 -13.05
C THR A 1128 -35.50 -18.88 -13.68
N LEU A 1129 -35.56 -17.79 -14.45
CA LEU A 1129 -34.43 -17.29 -15.23
C LEU A 1129 -33.44 -16.44 -14.43
N VAL A 1130 -33.79 -16.00 -13.21
CA VAL A 1130 -32.93 -15.17 -12.36
C VAL A 1130 -32.78 -15.79 -10.97
N LEU A 1131 -31.53 -15.88 -10.50
CA LEU A 1131 -31.16 -16.31 -9.15
C LEU A 1131 -30.68 -15.14 -8.32
N GLY A 1132 -30.94 -15.18 -7.02
CA GLY A 1132 -30.44 -14.17 -6.07
C GLY A 1132 -31.00 -12.76 -6.26
N ALA A 1133 -32.20 -12.63 -6.84
CA ALA A 1133 -32.88 -11.34 -7.02
C ALA A 1133 -33.00 -10.58 -5.69
N ALA A 1134 -32.33 -9.43 -5.59
CA ALA A 1134 -32.30 -8.61 -4.39
C ALA A 1134 -32.29 -7.13 -4.76
N VAL A 1135 -32.86 -6.30 -3.88
CA VAL A 1135 -32.76 -4.84 -3.96
C VAL A 1135 -31.85 -4.34 -2.85
N GLN A 1136 -30.89 -3.50 -3.22
CA GLN A 1136 -29.89 -2.95 -2.33
C GLN A 1136 -29.84 -1.43 -2.48
N SER A 1137 -29.45 -0.75 -1.40
CA SER A 1137 -29.12 0.67 -1.44
C SER A 1137 -27.84 0.91 -0.64
N SER A 1138 -27.15 1.99 -0.96
CA SER A 1138 -25.88 2.40 -0.36
C SER A 1138 -25.91 3.89 -0.09
N ARG A 1139 -25.36 4.31 1.05
CA ARG A 1139 -25.39 5.72 1.47
C ARG A 1139 -24.00 6.16 1.86
N ALA A 1140 -23.45 7.09 1.11
CA ALA A 1140 -22.20 7.74 1.46
C ALA A 1140 -22.48 8.99 2.31
N ARG A 1141 -22.12 8.95 3.60
CA ARG A 1141 -22.15 10.16 4.46
C ARG A 1141 -20.77 10.80 4.49
N ARG A 1142 -20.68 12.06 4.05
CA ARG A 1142 -19.43 12.84 4.14
C ARG A 1142 -19.17 13.21 5.60
N TRP A 1143 -17.89 13.18 5.99
CA TRP A 1143 -17.43 13.57 7.31
C TRP A 1143 -16.50 14.78 7.23
N GLN A 1144 -16.66 15.70 8.18
CA GLN A 1144 -15.61 16.65 8.51
C GLN A 1144 -14.65 15.92 9.44
N VAL A 1145 -13.38 15.81 9.02
CA VAL A 1145 -12.33 15.11 9.78
C VAL A 1145 -11.25 16.13 10.09
N LEU A 1146 -11.38 16.75 11.25
CA LEU A 1146 -10.41 17.68 11.81
C LEU A 1146 -10.17 17.31 13.28
N PRO A 1147 -8.96 17.50 13.84
CA PRO A 1147 -8.67 17.25 15.25
C PRO A 1147 -9.69 17.94 16.16
N GLY A 1148 -10.26 17.21 17.12
CA GLY A 1148 -11.29 17.71 18.05
C GLY A 1148 -12.62 18.14 17.42
N ARG A 1149 -12.80 17.99 16.10
CA ARG A 1149 -13.95 18.53 15.33
C ARG A 1149 -14.48 17.51 14.31
N THR A 1150 -14.37 16.23 14.63
CA THR A 1150 -14.80 15.14 13.74
C THR A 1150 -16.29 14.89 13.91
N HIS A 1151 -17.07 15.28 12.91
CA HIS A 1151 -18.50 15.03 12.87
C HIS A 1151 -18.96 14.80 11.42
N PRO A 1152 -20.05 14.06 11.19
CA PRO A 1152 -20.62 13.98 9.86
C PRO A 1152 -21.14 15.36 9.43
N PHE A 1153 -21.21 15.64 8.14
CA PHE A 1153 -21.93 16.83 7.67
C PHE A 1153 -23.39 16.75 8.16
N MET A 1154 -23.86 17.85 8.74
CA MET A 1154 -25.20 17.94 9.36
C MET A 1154 -26.30 17.97 8.29
N THR A 1155 -25.99 18.54 7.12
CA THR A 1155 -26.87 18.57 5.97
C THR A 1155 -26.15 17.94 4.77
N GLY A 1156 -26.93 17.23 3.96
CA GLY A 1156 -26.50 16.68 2.68
C GLY A 1156 -27.51 17.06 1.61
N ARG A 1157 -27.15 16.85 0.34
CA ARG A 1157 -28.09 17.01 -0.76
C ARG A 1157 -29.23 15.99 -0.62
N GLY A 1158 -30.46 16.49 -0.48
CA GLY A 1158 -31.68 15.69 -0.60
C GLY A 1158 -31.88 15.16 -2.03
N GLY A 1159 -32.95 14.41 -2.25
CA GLY A 1159 -33.26 13.77 -3.53
C GLY A 1159 -33.28 12.25 -3.41
N ALA A 1160 -33.45 11.58 -4.55
CA ALA A 1160 -33.51 10.13 -4.67
C ALA A 1160 -32.30 9.47 -4.00
N GLU A 1161 -32.58 8.41 -3.25
CA GLU A 1161 -31.59 7.66 -2.50
C GLU A 1161 -30.80 6.73 -3.43
N GLY A 1162 -31.43 6.30 -4.52
CA GLY A 1162 -30.90 5.34 -5.45
C GLY A 1162 -31.03 3.92 -4.91
N PHE A 1163 -31.54 3.03 -5.76
CA PHE A 1163 -31.69 1.61 -5.46
C PHE A 1163 -31.14 0.80 -6.61
N LEU A 1164 -30.59 -0.36 -6.28
CA LEU A 1164 -30.00 -1.27 -7.24
C LEU A 1164 -30.66 -2.65 -7.09
N PHE A 1165 -31.21 -3.16 -8.18
CA PHE A 1165 -31.58 -4.56 -8.30
C PHE A 1165 -30.36 -5.35 -8.74
N THR A 1166 -30.10 -6.46 -8.07
CA THR A 1166 -29.01 -7.40 -8.40
C THR A 1166 -29.55 -8.81 -8.53
N GLY A 1167 -28.97 -9.58 -9.45
CA GLY A 1167 -29.29 -10.99 -9.66
C GLY A 1167 -28.36 -11.62 -10.70
N TRP A 1168 -28.47 -12.93 -10.88
CA TRP A 1168 -27.69 -13.68 -11.86
C TRP A 1168 -28.60 -14.42 -12.82
N ARG A 1169 -28.29 -14.36 -14.11
CA ARG A 1169 -28.96 -15.17 -15.14
C ARG A 1169 -28.74 -16.66 -14.84
N ALA A 1170 -29.81 -17.40 -14.66
CA ALA A 1170 -29.80 -18.83 -14.38
C ALA A 1170 -30.39 -19.60 -15.54
N ILE A 1171 -29.76 -20.69 -15.98
CA ILE A 1171 -30.32 -21.60 -16.97
C ILE A 1171 -31.05 -22.73 -16.23
N PRO A 1172 -32.37 -22.86 -16.35
CA PRO A 1172 -33.12 -23.93 -15.68
C PRO A 1172 -32.68 -25.31 -16.18
N ALA A 1173 -32.31 -26.19 -15.26
CA ALA A 1173 -32.00 -27.58 -15.58
C ALA A 1173 -33.30 -28.38 -15.74
N GLN A 1174 -33.45 -29.09 -16.86
CA GLN A 1174 -34.63 -29.93 -17.12
C GLN A 1174 -34.80 -30.98 -16.02
N GLY A 1175 -35.87 -30.86 -15.23
CA GLY A 1175 -36.49 -32.02 -14.57
C GLY A 1175 -36.33 -32.25 -13.06
N ARG A 1176 -35.75 -31.33 -12.25
CA ARG A 1176 -35.95 -31.24 -10.77
C ARG A 1176 -35.01 -30.21 -10.13
N VAL A 1177 -35.56 -29.25 -9.40
CA VAL A 1177 -34.79 -28.42 -8.45
C VAL A 1177 -35.08 -28.92 -7.04
N SER A 1178 -34.29 -29.87 -6.54
CA SER A 1178 -34.28 -30.24 -5.12
C SER A 1178 -33.12 -29.55 -4.42
N ALA A 1179 -33.39 -28.76 -3.39
CA ALA A 1179 -32.37 -28.19 -2.51
C ALA A 1179 -31.56 -29.33 -1.85
N ARG A 1180 -30.38 -29.64 -2.37
CA ARG A 1180 -29.50 -30.69 -1.83
C ARG A 1180 -28.62 -30.11 -0.73
N GLY A 1181 -29.17 -29.94 0.46
CA GLY A 1181 -28.37 -29.91 1.68
C GLY A 1181 -27.68 -31.28 1.83
N LYS A 1182 -26.35 -31.30 1.96
CA LYS A 1182 -25.60 -32.54 2.24
C LYS A 1182 -25.94 -33.04 3.65
N PHE A 1183 -27.00 -33.81 3.78
CA PHE A 1183 -27.18 -34.71 4.91
C PHE A 1183 -26.71 -36.10 4.48
N GLN A 1184 -25.55 -36.51 4.97
CA GLN A 1184 -25.12 -37.91 4.89
C GLN A 1184 -26.05 -38.75 5.77
N LYS A 1185 -27.07 -39.37 5.15
CA LYS A 1185 -27.75 -40.52 5.76
C LYS A 1185 -26.90 -41.76 5.48
N ARG A 1186 -26.35 -42.37 6.53
CA ARG A 1186 -25.82 -43.74 6.50
C ARG A 1186 -26.91 -44.67 5.94
N LYS A 1187 -26.61 -45.34 4.83
CA LYS A 1187 -27.42 -46.45 4.30
C LYS A 1187 -27.16 -47.68 5.17
N GLY A 1188 -28.21 -48.19 5.80
CA GLY A 1188 -28.31 -49.60 6.18
C GLY A 1188 -28.77 -50.40 4.97
N GLU A 1189 -28.20 -51.58 4.82
CA GLU A 1189 -28.54 -52.60 3.83
C GLU A 1189 -29.97 -53.13 4.02
N ALA A 1190 -30.68 -53.41 2.92
CA ALA A 1190 -31.37 -54.68 2.66
C ALA A 1190 -32.34 -54.56 1.47
N ALA A 1191 -32.37 -55.64 0.68
CA ALA A 1191 -33.23 -56.02 -0.46
C ALA A 1191 -32.93 -55.35 -1.80
#